data_AF-A0A135UKH5-F1
#
_entry.id   AF-A0A135UKH5-F1
#
_cell.length_a   1.000
_cell.length_b   1.000
_cell.length_c   1.000
_cell.angle_alpha   90.00
_cell.angle_beta   90.00
_cell.angle_gamma   90.00
#
_symmetry.space_group_name_H-M   'P 1'
#
loop_
_entity.id
_entity.type
_entity.pdbx_description
1 polymer ?
#
loop_
_entity_poly.entity_id
_entity_poly.type
_entity_poly.pdbx_seq_one_letter_code
_entity_poly.pdbx_strand_id
1 'polypeptide(L)'
;MGTKRSFSNPIVPGFTPDPSIVFVDGVSFLVTSSFHIFPELPIYASTDLQEWKHIGNAINRKEQISFKHASTLVMPLDTGNVMVASAGLFAPTIHYHQGTFYIICTNATHDQGTFALDNFYISTIDIWSGRWSDPIRFPFNGIDPSLYFYDDDRANGQGCWMIDRLKQPSCMIKQFEIDIATGKAISDACEIWGGFARYDTEGPHIYKRGGYYYLLVAEGGTFEYHMLSIGRSKDIWGPYESCETNPIMTADGKPDEYIQNIGHGELFQDQSGAWWAAVLGVRNENGRPPLGRETFLTAGDWPEDGWPTIQQPARELERILSGPVGGSKSLIHEALADVDLVYIGDPEFDRYHISGAKDFTLRCSARDLLTPTGTSTFVGKRQRSIDASASVRLKVSRATRGKFVRAGLAIYKDAPRHVSLSFDFESSEMLFKVTTTTEYKLQSTSIPVNIDTTILGMRLEATAEEYIFSYPQLPPWDLPPGVTSRYIDTSPVGLKFHILESLPKDSPTKTPPPLILLLHGFPNLSFDWSAVMPKLAAAGYYAVAPDMRGFGRTHNANLSPISEETIRPLTALRDVVTLVHALGYETIHTLVGHDLGAFVASMCAITRPNMIKSLVLMAHPFKGSPRLPLGKEAAPQLVSLLRPKQEDEGKAIKSDNDIQSSLLKLDPPRKHYKYYNASSGAVDEWSHPTGQPMHEFLRGYFHLKSADYSLNKPRPLESWTAQEISVMPHYYVMRADLSMRGNIKLDMAQESADVRAKLSETPWLTDAELQVYVDEYSRNSFRLSLLWYKVLIDPALSADLLCFAGTKLAIPTKYVSGTHDWGTYQVPGALEAMESGESVRSDCWRGSVIIPGAGHWVNIEKSEKTAQEILKLAGSL
;
A
#
# COMPACT_ATOMS: atom_id res chain seq x y z
N MET A 1 -1.93 -26.69 -32.42
CA MET A 1 -2.76 -26.64 -31.19
C MET A 1 -2.52 -25.29 -30.54
N GLY A 2 -3.57 -24.53 -30.26
CA GLY A 2 -3.42 -23.22 -29.63
C GLY A 2 -3.00 -23.34 -28.16
N THR A 3 -2.36 -22.30 -27.62
CA THR A 3 -1.97 -22.22 -26.22
C THR A 3 -3.02 -21.42 -25.45
N LYS A 4 -3.54 -21.98 -24.35
CA LYS A 4 -4.46 -21.27 -23.46
C LYS A 4 -3.67 -20.29 -22.59
N ARG A 5 -4.09 -19.02 -22.57
CA ARG A 5 -3.51 -17.96 -21.72
C ARG A 5 -4.60 -17.27 -20.91
N SER A 6 -4.23 -16.73 -19.76
CA SER A 6 -5.12 -16.00 -18.84
C SER A 6 -4.71 -14.52 -18.79
N PHE A 7 -5.70 -13.64 -18.81
CA PHE A 7 -5.55 -12.19 -18.74
C PHE A 7 -6.34 -11.65 -17.56
N SER A 8 -5.89 -10.52 -16.99
CA SER A 8 -6.50 -9.92 -15.81
C SER A 8 -6.85 -8.47 -16.07
N ASN A 9 -8.01 -8.08 -15.56
CA ASN A 9 -8.55 -6.73 -15.67
C ASN A 9 -8.57 -6.02 -14.31
N PRO A 10 -8.52 -4.68 -14.29
CA PRO A 10 -8.28 -3.77 -15.44
C PRO A 10 -6.85 -3.89 -16.00
N ILE A 11 -6.68 -3.69 -17.31
CA ILE A 11 -5.35 -3.70 -17.94
C ILE A 11 -4.57 -2.40 -17.68
N VAL A 12 -5.29 -1.29 -17.51
CA VAL A 12 -4.74 -0.05 -16.97
C VAL A 12 -5.70 0.47 -15.88
N PRO A 13 -5.35 0.33 -14.59
CA PRO A 13 -6.23 0.73 -13.48
C PRO A 13 -6.19 2.23 -13.22
N GLY A 14 -7.19 2.78 -12.54
CA GLY A 14 -7.26 4.21 -12.23
C GLY A 14 -7.87 5.06 -13.36
N PHE A 15 -7.74 6.37 -13.24
CA PHE A 15 -8.23 7.35 -14.23
C PHE A 15 -7.51 7.19 -15.59
N THR A 16 -8.06 6.32 -16.43
CA THR A 16 -7.66 6.00 -17.82
C THR A 16 -8.89 5.65 -18.66
N PRO A 17 -9.72 6.65 -18.99
CA PRO A 17 -10.93 6.47 -19.77
C PRO A 17 -10.66 6.53 -21.28
N ASP A 18 -11.68 6.18 -22.06
CA ASP A 18 -11.73 6.41 -23.50
C ASP A 18 -10.49 5.81 -24.22
N PRO A 19 -10.23 4.49 -24.08
CA PRO A 19 -9.03 3.86 -24.62
C PRO A 19 -9.09 3.75 -26.14
N SER A 20 -8.04 4.23 -26.80
CA SER A 20 -7.78 3.95 -28.22
C SER A 20 -6.43 3.26 -28.38
N ILE A 21 -6.36 2.29 -29.29
CA ILE A 21 -5.27 1.32 -29.39
C ILE A 21 -4.84 1.04 -30.82
N VAL A 22 -3.53 0.95 -31.03
CA VAL A 22 -2.92 0.51 -32.29
C VAL A 22 -1.85 -0.56 -32.05
N PHE A 23 -1.75 -1.54 -32.95
CA PHE A 23 -0.70 -2.55 -32.92
C PHE A 23 0.32 -2.28 -34.02
N VAL A 24 1.59 -2.06 -33.65
CA VAL A 24 2.69 -1.72 -34.57
C VAL A 24 3.94 -2.51 -34.18
N ASP A 25 4.51 -3.23 -35.14
CA ASP A 25 5.80 -3.93 -35.01
C ASP A 25 5.97 -4.81 -33.76
N GLY A 26 4.89 -5.50 -33.35
CA GLY A 26 4.92 -6.39 -32.18
C GLY A 26 4.53 -5.71 -30.87
N VAL A 27 4.17 -4.43 -30.87
CA VAL A 27 3.80 -3.67 -29.67
C VAL A 27 2.41 -3.07 -29.84
N SER A 28 1.57 -3.23 -28.82
CA SER A 28 0.31 -2.51 -28.68
C SER A 28 0.54 -1.19 -27.94
N PHE A 29 0.10 -0.09 -28.53
CA PHE A 29 0.12 1.25 -27.94
C PHE A 29 -1.30 1.71 -27.65
N LEU A 30 -1.54 2.17 -26.43
CA LEU A 30 -2.85 2.61 -25.95
C LEU A 30 -2.77 4.04 -25.44
N VAL A 31 -3.69 4.90 -25.89
CA VAL A 31 -3.85 6.29 -25.43
C VAL A 31 -5.20 6.45 -24.75
N THR A 32 -5.27 7.28 -23.72
CA THR A 32 -6.49 7.53 -22.95
C THR A 32 -6.72 9.02 -22.71
N SER A 33 -7.95 9.43 -22.46
CA SER A 33 -8.26 10.83 -22.13
C SER A 33 -7.65 11.27 -20.79
N SER A 34 -7.47 12.58 -20.61
CA SER A 34 -6.80 13.14 -19.44
C SER A 34 -7.42 14.43 -18.91
N PHE A 35 -8.38 15.01 -19.63
CA PHE A 35 -9.13 16.19 -19.21
C PHE A 35 -8.19 17.36 -18.89
N HIS A 36 -8.25 17.89 -17.67
CA HIS A 36 -7.52 19.08 -17.22
C HIS A 36 -6.24 18.75 -16.43
N ILE A 37 -5.73 17.52 -16.55
CA ILE A 37 -4.58 17.03 -15.78
C ILE A 37 -3.35 16.88 -16.68
N PHE A 38 -2.39 17.79 -16.50
CA PHE A 38 -1.12 17.86 -17.25
C PHE A 38 -0.05 16.93 -16.67
N PRO A 39 0.85 16.34 -17.46
CA PRO A 39 0.82 16.24 -18.92
C PRO A 39 -0.30 15.31 -19.40
N GLU A 40 -0.79 15.55 -20.61
CA GLU A 40 -2.04 14.99 -21.14
C GLU A 40 -1.85 13.91 -22.21
N LEU A 41 -2.90 13.12 -22.41
CA LEU A 41 -2.94 11.95 -23.30
C LEU A 41 -1.82 10.95 -22.97
N PRO A 42 -1.87 10.30 -21.79
CA PRO A 42 -0.89 9.29 -21.41
C PRO A 42 -0.91 8.12 -22.39
N ILE A 43 0.27 7.62 -22.72
CA ILE A 43 0.50 6.55 -23.69
C ILE A 43 1.09 5.34 -22.98
N TYR A 44 0.47 4.19 -23.20
CA TYR A 44 0.86 2.91 -22.63
C TYR A 44 1.33 1.96 -23.72
N ALA A 45 2.35 1.15 -23.43
CA ALA A 45 2.86 0.14 -24.35
C ALA A 45 2.84 -1.26 -23.72
N SER A 46 2.50 -2.26 -24.52
CA SER A 46 2.49 -3.67 -24.12
C SER A 46 2.87 -4.60 -25.27
N THR A 47 3.55 -5.71 -24.97
CA THR A 47 3.84 -6.80 -25.91
C THR A 47 3.01 -8.05 -25.64
N ASP A 48 2.25 -8.07 -24.55
CA ASP A 48 1.50 -9.26 -24.09
C ASP A 48 0.05 -8.97 -23.69
N LEU A 49 -0.40 -7.71 -23.82
CA LEU A 49 -1.71 -7.19 -23.42
C LEU A 49 -2.03 -7.31 -21.93
N GLN A 50 -1.07 -7.71 -21.10
CA GLN A 50 -1.23 -7.90 -19.66
C GLN A 50 -0.39 -6.89 -18.88
N GLU A 51 0.89 -6.76 -19.22
CA GLU A 51 1.77 -5.75 -18.65
C GLU A 51 1.77 -4.49 -19.54
N TRP A 52 1.29 -3.39 -18.97
CA TRP A 52 1.23 -2.08 -19.64
C TRP A 52 2.17 -1.09 -18.96
N LYS A 53 3.11 -0.54 -19.72
CA LYS A 53 4.05 0.48 -19.24
C LYS A 53 3.59 1.86 -19.70
N HIS A 54 3.47 2.82 -18.77
CA HIS A 54 3.30 4.24 -19.13
C HIS A 54 4.61 4.78 -19.70
N ILE A 55 4.65 5.09 -21.00
CA ILE A 55 5.90 5.43 -21.71
C ILE A 55 6.10 6.94 -21.89
N GLY A 56 5.01 7.71 -21.95
CA GLY A 56 5.03 9.14 -22.20
C GLY A 56 3.62 9.73 -22.25
N ASN A 57 3.53 11.04 -22.47
CA ASN A 57 2.29 11.77 -22.66
C ASN A 57 2.40 12.54 -23.99
N ALA A 58 1.34 12.56 -24.79
CA ALA A 58 1.38 13.13 -26.13
C ALA A 58 1.39 14.67 -26.13
N ILE A 59 0.70 15.26 -25.16
CA ILE A 59 0.77 16.69 -24.86
C ILE A 59 1.61 16.84 -23.60
N ASN A 60 2.83 17.32 -23.79
CA ASN A 60 3.83 17.43 -22.72
C ASN A 60 4.57 18.77 -22.74
N ARG A 61 4.15 19.69 -23.61
CA ARG A 61 4.59 21.08 -23.68
C ARG A 61 3.38 21.99 -23.52
N LYS A 62 3.50 23.03 -22.70
CA LYS A 62 2.41 23.99 -22.47
C LYS A 62 2.07 24.80 -23.71
N GLU A 63 3.02 24.91 -24.63
CA GLU A 63 2.88 25.63 -25.88
C GLU A 63 1.97 24.88 -26.87
N GLN A 64 1.73 23.57 -26.68
CA GLN A 64 0.83 22.80 -27.54
C GLN A 64 -0.63 23.19 -27.31
N ILE A 65 -1.10 23.12 -26.07
CA ILE A 65 -2.51 23.35 -25.69
C ILE A 65 -2.56 24.07 -24.33
N SER A 66 -3.45 25.06 -24.22
CA SER A 66 -3.75 25.73 -22.95
C SER A 66 -5.01 25.18 -22.30
N PHE A 67 -4.92 24.98 -20.99
CA PHE A 67 -5.97 24.49 -20.11
C PHE A 67 -6.52 25.57 -19.16
N LYS A 68 -6.13 26.83 -19.34
CA LYS A 68 -6.63 27.98 -18.57
C LYS A 68 -8.16 28.03 -18.45
N HIS A 69 -8.86 27.58 -19.49
CA HIS A 69 -10.33 27.57 -19.59
C HIS A 69 -10.94 26.16 -19.46
N ALA A 70 -10.15 25.15 -19.10
CA ALA A 70 -10.60 23.78 -18.85
C ALA A 70 -11.13 23.65 -17.41
N SER A 71 -12.31 24.21 -17.14
CA SER A 71 -12.94 24.19 -15.81
C SER A 71 -13.90 23.01 -15.61
N THR A 72 -14.26 22.76 -14.35
CA THR A 72 -15.32 21.80 -13.99
C THR A 72 -16.64 22.52 -13.73
N LEU A 73 -17.70 22.13 -14.44
CA LEU A 73 -19.06 22.63 -14.22
C LEU A 73 -19.85 21.71 -13.30
N VAL A 74 -20.71 22.32 -12.50
CA VAL A 74 -21.68 21.65 -11.63
C VAL A 74 -23.07 22.03 -12.15
N MET A 75 -23.78 21.05 -12.70
CA MET A 75 -25.03 21.25 -13.42
C MET A 75 -26.14 20.47 -12.70
N PRO A 76 -27.11 21.16 -12.07
CA PRO A 76 -28.33 20.52 -11.60
C PRO A 76 -29.08 19.90 -12.79
N LEU A 77 -29.56 18.68 -12.62
CA LEU A 77 -30.40 17.98 -13.58
C LEU A 77 -31.86 18.04 -13.10
N ASP A 78 -32.80 18.01 -14.04
CA ASP A 78 -34.24 18.01 -13.75
C ASP A 78 -34.70 16.76 -12.96
N THR A 79 -33.85 15.74 -12.88
CA THR A 79 -34.05 14.54 -12.04
C THR A 79 -33.80 14.78 -10.56
N GLY A 80 -33.32 15.97 -10.17
CA GLY A 80 -32.84 16.27 -8.81
C GLY A 80 -31.38 15.83 -8.56
N ASN A 81 -30.73 15.19 -9.53
CA ASN A 81 -29.31 14.85 -9.46
C ASN A 81 -28.43 16.04 -9.87
N VAL A 82 -27.13 15.97 -9.55
CA VAL A 82 -26.13 16.97 -9.96
C VAL A 82 -25.09 16.30 -10.85
N MET A 83 -24.98 16.76 -12.09
CA MET A 83 -23.91 16.37 -13.01
C MET A 83 -22.67 17.23 -12.76
N VAL A 84 -21.50 16.60 -12.75
CA VAL A 84 -20.21 17.28 -12.60
C VAL A 84 -19.35 16.92 -13.80
N ALA A 85 -19.10 17.88 -14.67
CA ALA A 85 -18.42 17.69 -15.94
C ALA A 85 -17.13 18.51 -16.00
N SER A 86 -15.99 17.83 -16.10
CA SER A 86 -14.69 18.47 -16.28
C SER A 86 -14.38 18.64 -17.76
N ALA A 87 -13.82 19.80 -18.12
CA ALA A 87 -13.33 20.09 -19.47
C ALA A 87 -11.84 19.69 -19.64
N GLY A 88 -11.24 20.04 -20.78
CA GLY A 88 -9.88 19.67 -21.19
C GLY A 88 -9.87 18.64 -22.32
N LEU A 89 -8.89 17.74 -22.35
CA LEU A 89 -8.77 16.75 -23.42
C LEU A 89 -9.71 15.55 -23.21
N PHE A 90 -10.67 15.40 -24.11
CA PHE A 90 -11.65 14.31 -24.14
C PHE A 90 -11.08 13.06 -24.82
N ALA A 91 -11.95 12.19 -25.36
CA ALA A 91 -11.55 10.93 -25.98
C ALA A 91 -10.53 11.16 -27.12
N PRO A 92 -9.34 10.55 -27.01
CA PRO A 92 -8.38 10.53 -28.10
C PRO A 92 -8.60 9.30 -29.00
N THR A 93 -8.21 9.40 -30.27
CA THR A 93 -7.96 8.23 -31.12
C THR A 93 -6.50 8.18 -31.55
N ILE A 94 -5.91 6.98 -31.63
CA ILE A 94 -4.55 6.76 -32.13
C ILE A 94 -4.57 5.91 -33.40
N HIS A 95 -3.85 6.39 -34.41
CA HIS A 95 -3.69 5.70 -35.69
C HIS A 95 -2.21 5.59 -36.04
N TYR A 96 -1.86 4.54 -36.78
CA TYR A 96 -0.54 4.42 -37.39
C TYR A 96 -0.71 4.34 -38.91
N HIS A 97 -0.15 5.31 -39.62
CA HIS A 97 -0.23 5.40 -41.06
C HIS A 97 1.14 5.79 -41.62
N GLN A 98 1.67 4.94 -42.51
CA GLN A 98 2.92 5.17 -43.24
C GLN A 98 4.12 5.60 -42.37
N GLY A 99 4.39 4.88 -41.28
CA GLY A 99 5.53 5.20 -40.41
C GLY A 99 5.26 6.30 -39.39
N THR A 100 4.05 6.87 -39.36
CA THR A 100 3.70 7.99 -38.49
C THR A 100 2.53 7.61 -37.58
N PHE A 101 2.68 7.88 -36.29
CA PHE A 101 1.60 7.84 -35.32
C PHE A 101 0.85 9.17 -35.33
N TYR A 102 -0.47 9.11 -35.34
CA TYR A 102 -1.38 10.25 -35.24
C TYR A 102 -2.25 10.09 -34.01
N ILE A 103 -2.37 11.14 -33.21
CA ILE A 103 -3.37 11.21 -32.13
C ILE A 103 -4.32 12.36 -32.44
N ILE A 104 -5.62 12.06 -32.46
CA ILE A 104 -6.69 13.01 -32.77
C ILE A 104 -7.55 13.17 -31.52
N CYS A 105 -7.89 14.41 -31.15
CA CYS A 105 -8.56 14.68 -29.89
C CYS A 105 -9.31 16.02 -29.93
N THR A 106 -10.19 16.22 -28.95
CA THR A 106 -10.88 17.49 -28.70
C THR A 106 -10.41 18.10 -27.40
N ASN A 107 -10.03 19.38 -27.44
CA ASN A 107 -9.91 20.21 -26.26
C ASN A 107 -11.24 20.93 -26.00
N ALA A 108 -11.93 20.56 -24.94
CA ALA A 108 -13.14 21.23 -24.47
C ALA A 108 -12.77 22.35 -23.50
N THR A 109 -13.42 23.51 -23.63
CA THR A 109 -13.21 24.67 -22.74
C THR A 109 -14.53 25.36 -22.40
N HIS A 110 -14.53 26.10 -21.29
CA HIS A 110 -15.60 26.99 -20.88
C HIS A 110 -15.11 28.44 -20.94
N ASP A 111 -15.57 29.21 -21.93
CA ASP A 111 -15.27 30.64 -22.05
C ASP A 111 -16.55 31.47 -21.98
N GLN A 112 -16.59 32.42 -21.03
CA GLN A 112 -17.72 33.34 -20.80
C GLN A 112 -19.11 32.67 -20.74
N GLY A 113 -19.19 31.43 -20.23
CA GLY A 113 -20.44 30.67 -20.13
C GLY A 113 -20.81 29.88 -21.38
N THR A 114 -19.95 29.84 -22.40
CA THR A 114 -20.11 29.02 -23.61
C THR A 114 -19.17 27.82 -23.59
N PHE A 115 -19.67 26.67 -24.05
CA PHE A 115 -18.90 25.44 -24.22
C PHE A 115 -18.25 25.48 -25.60
N ALA A 116 -16.93 25.54 -25.66
CA ALA A 116 -16.16 25.63 -26.89
C ALA A 116 -15.35 24.34 -27.11
N LEU A 117 -15.26 23.92 -28.38
CA LEU A 117 -14.62 22.68 -28.82
C LEU A 117 -13.52 23.02 -29.83
N ASP A 118 -12.29 22.64 -29.51
CA ASP A 118 -11.12 22.78 -30.39
C ASP A 118 -10.63 21.38 -30.79
N ASN A 119 -10.90 20.98 -32.03
CA ASN A 119 -10.55 19.68 -32.58
C ASN A 119 -9.22 19.74 -33.31
N PHE A 120 -8.33 18.79 -33.01
CA PHE A 120 -6.97 18.78 -33.53
C PHE A 120 -6.40 17.37 -33.67
N TYR A 121 -5.29 17.25 -34.39
CA TYR A 121 -4.40 16.11 -34.31
C TYR A 121 -2.95 16.52 -34.14
N ILE A 122 -2.16 15.62 -33.58
CA ILE A 122 -0.71 15.68 -33.44
C ILE A 122 -0.09 14.41 -33.99
N SER A 123 1.18 14.47 -34.37
CA SER A 123 1.87 13.32 -34.94
C SER A 123 3.30 13.15 -34.43
N THR A 124 3.81 11.92 -34.56
CA THR A 124 5.21 11.57 -34.34
C THR A 124 5.62 10.35 -35.15
N ILE A 125 6.89 10.30 -35.57
CA ILE A 125 7.51 9.11 -36.18
C ILE A 125 8.21 8.23 -35.14
N ASP A 126 8.32 8.70 -33.89
CA ASP A 126 8.98 7.98 -32.80
C ASP A 126 8.19 8.19 -31.49
N ILE A 127 7.25 7.27 -31.26
CA ILE A 127 6.35 7.28 -30.10
C ILE A 127 7.07 7.22 -28.75
N TRP A 128 8.32 6.73 -28.72
CA TRP A 128 9.12 6.61 -27.50
C TRP A 128 9.82 7.91 -27.11
N SER A 129 10.00 8.82 -28.07
CA SER A 129 10.81 10.03 -27.87
C SER A 129 10.16 11.10 -27.00
N GLY A 130 8.84 11.04 -26.81
CA GLY A 130 8.05 12.15 -26.27
C GLY A 130 7.96 13.38 -27.17
N ARG A 131 8.51 13.34 -28.40
CA ARG A 131 8.44 14.46 -29.34
C ARG A 131 7.23 14.31 -30.24
N TRP A 132 6.21 15.11 -29.95
CA TRP A 132 4.99 15.25 -30.75
C TRP A 132 4.95 16.61 -31.44
N SER A 133 4.35 16.66 -32.63
CA SER A 133 4.13 17.91 -33.37
C SER A 133 3.32 18.92 -32.55
N ASP A 134 3.29 20.17 -33.02
CA ASP A 134 2.27 21.10 -32.58
C ASP A 134 0.90 20.70 -33.17
N PRO A 135 -0.22 21.07 -32.52
CA PRO A 135 -1.55 20.66 -32.98
C PRO A 135 -1.93 21.26 -34.33
N ILE A 136 -2.34 20.41 -35.28
CA ILE A 136 -3.01 20.83 -36.50
C ILE A 136 -4.52 20.77 -36.25
N ARG A 137 -5.18 21.92 -36.36
CA ARG A 137 -6.60 22.10 -36.03
C ARG A 137 -7.47 21.91 -37.26
N PHE A 138 -8.69 21.42 -37.04
CA PHE A 138 -9.68 21.27 -38.09
C PHE A 138 -11.10 21.65 -37.62
N PRO A 139 -11.95 22.18 -38.51
CA PRO A 139 -13.27 22.66 -38.14
C PRO A 139 -14.26 21.50 -38.02
N PHE A 140 -14.60 21.12 -36.79
CA PHE A 140 -15.66 20.13 -36.52
C PHE A 140 -16.52 20.57 -35.33
N ASN A 141 -17.84 20.55 -35.50
CA ASN A 141 -18.79 20.96 -34.46
C ASN A 141 -19.18 19.75 -33.60
N GLY A 142 -18.20 19.25 -32.84
CA GLY A 142 -18.37 17.96 -32.18
C GLY A 142 -17.17 17.52 -31.33
N ILE A 143 -17.34 16.37 -30.70
CA ILE A 143 -16.31 15.69 -29.90
C ILE A 143 -15.96 14.33 -30.54
N ASP A 144 -15.05 13.61 -29.90
CA ASP A 144 -14.60 12.27 -30.25
C ASP A 144 -14.17 12.13 -31.71
N PRO A 145 -13.27 13.00 -32.21
CA PRO A 145 -12.81 12.92 -33.57
C PRO A 145 -11.92 11.70 -33.80
N SER A 146 -12.04 11.12 -34.99
CA SER A 146 -11.20 10.05 -35.49
C SER A 146 -10.95 10.24 -36.98
N LEU A 147 -9.90 9.60 -37.50
CA LEU A 147 -9.53 9.64 -38.90
C LEU A 147 -9.58 8.24 -39.51
N TYR A 148 -10.02 8.16 -40.76
CA TYR A 148 -9.85 6.98 -41.61
C TYR A 148 -8.99 7.36 -42.82
N PHE A 149 -7.75 6.87 -42.85
CA PHE A 149 -6.79 7.11 -43.93
C PHE A 149 -7.09 6.22 -45.13
N TYR A 150 -7.16 6.81 -46.32
CA TYR A 150 -7.34 6.08 -47.58
C TYR A 150 -6.30 6.44 -48.66
N ASP A 151 -5.53 7.50 -48.47
CA ASP A 151 -4.40 7.95 -49.30
C ASP A 151 -3.37 8.69 -48.42
N ASP A 152 -2.21 9.02 -48.97
CA ASP A 152 -1.07 9.62 -48.25
C ASP A 152 -1.42 10.99 -47.63
N ASP A 153 -2.12 11.83 -48.40
CA ASP A 153 -2.39 13.24 -48.04
C ASP A 153 -3.84 13.49 -47.58
N ARG A 154 -4.71 12.48 -47.64
CA ARG A 154 -6.15 12.61 -47.41
C ARG A 154 -6.73 11.52 -46.52
N ALA A 155 -7.64 11.96 -45.66
CA ALA A 155 -8.45 11.07 -44.84
C ALA A 155 -9.91 11.51 -44.83
N ASN A 156 -10.76 10.63 -44.32
CA ASN A 156 -12.07 11.03 -43.80
C ASN A 156 -11.90 11.34 -42.31
N GLY A 157 -12.42 12.47 -41.88
CA GLY A 157 -12.59 12.80 -40.47
C GLY A 157 -14.02 12.55 -40.04
N GLN A 158 -14.20 11.82 -38.95
CA GLN A 158 -15.50 11.52 -38.36
C GLN A 158 -15.53 11.88 -36.89
N GLY A 159 -16.71 12.17 -36.35
CA GLY A 159 -16.87 12.49 -34.93
C GLY A 159 -18.33 12.58 -34.50
N CYS A 160 -18.54 12.75 -33.20
CA CYS A 160 -19.83 13.02 -32.58
C CYS A 160 -20.24 14.48 -32.85
N TRP A 161 -21.06 14.70 -33.86
CA TRP A 161 -21.55 16.04 -34.23
C TRP A 161 -22.67 16.49 -33.29
N MET A 162 -22.46 17.63 -32.65
CA MET A 162 -23.41 18.24 -31.73
C MET A 162 -24.57 18.88 -32.49
N ILE A 163 -25.82 18.52 -32.14
CA ILE A 163 -27.03 19.11 -32.72
C ILE A 163 -27.61 20.13 -31.73
N ASP A 164 -28.15 19.61 -30.62
CA ASP A 164 -28.81 20.39 -29.57
C ASP A 164 -28.83 19.52 -28.29
N ARG A 165 -28.09 19.92 -27.25
CA ARG A 165 -27.99 19.16 -25.99
C ARG A 165 -29.33 18.98 -25.27
N LEU A 166 -30.36 19.74 -25.65
CA LEU A 166 -31.68 19.69 -25.02
C LEU A 166 -32.69 18.86 -25.82
N LYS A 167 -32.28 18.23 -26.93
CA LYS A 167 -33.14 17.39 -27.78
C LYS A 167 -32.54 16.01 -28.00
N GLN A 168 -33.39 15.06 -28.40
CA GLN A 168 -32.96 13.73 -28.84
C GLN A 168 -33.29 13.53 -30.34
N PRO A 169 -32.33 13.05 -31.15
CA PRO A 169 -30.94 12.79 -30.79
C PRO A 169 -30.18 14.10 -30.48
N SER A 170 -29.36 14.09 -29.43
CA SER A 170 -28.53 15.22 -28.98
C SER A 170 -27.32 15.44 -29.91
N CYS A 171 -26.85 14.36 -30.52
CA CYS A 171 -25.74 14.27 -31.45
C CYS A 171 -25.92 13.12 -32.45
N MET A 172 -25.02 13.03 -33.43
CA MET A 172 -24.97 11.97 -34.45
C MET A 172 -23.55 11.83 -35.01
N ILE A 173 -23.24 10.76 -35.74
CA ILE A 173 -21.95 10.66 -36.42
C ILE A 173 -22.00 11.38 -37.76
N LYS A 174 -21.15 12.40 -37.90
CA LYS A 174 -20.87 13.04 -39.18
C LYS A 174 -19.44 12.81 -39.64
N GLN A 175 -19.26 12.84 -40.95
CA GLN A 175 -17.98 12.66 -41.62
C GLN A 175 -17.74 13.76 -42.66
N PHE A 176 -16.48 14.10 -42.91
CA PHE A 176 -16.01 15.04 -43.94
C PHE A 176 -14.64 14.60 -44.47
N GLU A 177 -14.25 15.07 -45.66
CA GLU A 177 -12.90 14.88 -46.17
C GLU A 177 -11.94 15.93 -45.60
N ILE A 178 -10.71 15.53 -45.25
CA ILE A 178 -9.70 16.40 -44.65
C ILE A 178 -8.34 16.27 -45.36
N ASP A 179 -7.67 17.41 -45.54
CA ASP A 179 -6.27 17.50 -45.93
C ASP A 179 -5.37 17.34 -44.69
N ILE A 180 -4.52 16.31 -44.67
CA ILE A 180 -3.71 15.93 -43.50
C ILE A 180 -2.50 16.85 -43.28
N ALA A 181 -2.08 17.61 -44.29
CA ALA A 181 -0.98 18.55 -44.12
C ALA A 181 -1.45 19.84 -43.42
N THR A 182 -2.70 20.24 -43.66
CA THR A 182 -3.20 21.56 -43.26
C THR A 182 -4.35 21.52 -42.25
N GLY A 183 -5.01 20.38 -42.09
CA GLY A 183 -6.24 20.24 -41.29
C GLY A 183 -7.48 20.84 -41.97
N LYS A 184 -7.37 21.30 -43.22
CA LYS A 184 -8.47 21.94 -43.93
C LYS A 184 -9.53 20.91 -44.34
N ALA A 185 -10.79 21.19 -44.03
CA ALA A 185 -11.92 20.45 -44.57
C ALA A 185 -12.01 20.65 -46.09
N ILE A 186 -12.04 19.54 -46.83
CA ILE A 186 -12.16 19.48 -48.29
C ILE A 186 -13.65 19.42 -48.69
N SER A 187 -14.48 18.81 -47.86
CA SER A 187 -15.94 18.70 -48.05
C SER A 187 -16.71 19.25 -46.84
N ASP A 188 -18.01 19.46 -47.03
CA ASP A 188 -18.94 19.66 -45.91
C ASP A 188 -19.09 18.37 -45.09
N ALA A 189 -19.48 18.52 -43.82
CA ALA A 189 -19.75 17.41 -42.93
C ALA A 189 -21.15 16.82 -43.15
N CYS A 190 -21.21 15.54 -43.50
CA CYS A 190 -22.42 14.78 -43.80
C CYS A 190 -22.72 13.76 -42.71
N GLU A 191 -24.01 13.56 -42.37
CA GLU A 191 -24.43 12.45 -41.51
C GLU A 191 -24.15 11.11 -42.20
N ILE A 192 -23.49 10.20 -41.49
CA ILE A 192 -23.26 8.83 -41.97
C ILE A 192 -24.04 7.80 -41.15
N TRP A 193 -24.26 8.07 -39.86
CA TRP A 193 -25.07 7.20 -39.01
C TRP A 193 -25.54 7.91 -37.73
N GLY A 194 -26.82 7.75 -37.41
CA GLY A 194 -27.41 8.26 -36.17
C GLY A 194 -27.28 7.32 -34.96
N GLY A 195 -26.60 6.18 -35.11
CA GLY A 195 -26.51 5.15 -34.06
C GLY A 195 -27.70 4.19 -34.03
N PHE A 196 -27.58 3.15 -33.20
CA PHE A 196 -28.65 2.17 -32.98
C PHE A 196 -29.65 2.70 -31.95
N ALA A 197 -29.17 3.16 -30.80
CA ALA A 197 -29.99 3.74 -29.75
C ALA A 197 -30.41 5.18 -30.07
N ARG A 198 -29.61 5.90 -30.89
CA ARG A 198 -29.82 7.32 -31.23
C ARG A 198 -29.83 8.22 -30.00
N TYR A 199 -28.99 7.88 -29.03
CA TYR A 199 -28.87 8.57 -27.76
C TYR A 199 -27.39 8.70 -27.42
N ASP A 200 -26.89 9.94 -27.40
CA ASP A 200 -25.48 10.27 -27.17
C ASP A 200 -24.53 9.39 -28.02
N THR A 201 -24.80 9.26 -29.32
CA THR A 201 -24.01 8.46 -30.25
C THR A 201 -22.65 9.13 -30.51
N GLU A 202 -21.58 8.52 -30.00
CA GLU A 202 -20.24 9.10 -29.93
C GLU A 202 -19.11 8.05 -30.16
N GLY A 203 -17.85 8.43 -29.94
CA GLY A 203 -16.68 7.52 -30.09
C GLY A 203 -16.60 6.72 -31.41
N PRO A 204 -16.67 7.34 -32.61
CA PRO A 204 -16.70 6.60 -33.88
C PRO A 204 -15.34 6.01 -34.29
N HIS A 205 -15.30 4.69 -34.50
CA HIS A 205 -14.16 3.98 -35.12
C HIS A 205 -14.60 3.26 -36.40
N ILE A 206 -13.92 3.54 -37.51
CA ILE A 206 -14.20 2.92 -38.82
C ILE A 206 -13.18 1.83 -39.13
N TYR A 207 -13.67 0.66 -39.53
CA TYR A 207 -12.87 -0.48 -39.97
C TYR A 207 -13.27 -0.89 -41.38
N LYS A 208 -12.31 -1.38 -42.19
CA LYS A 208 -12.60 -1.99 -43.49
C LYS A 208 -12.35 -3.49 -43.45
N ARG A 209 -13.39 -4.30 -43.69
CA ARG A 209 -13.33 -5.77 -43.62
C ARG A 209 -14.41 -6.41 -44.50
N GLY A 210 -14.11 -7.50 -45.20
CA GLY A 210 -15.11 -8.25 -45.99
C GLY A 210 -15.84 -7.41 -47.04
N GLY A 211 -15.19 -6.37 -47.59
CA GLY A 211 -15.83 -5.42 -48.52
C GLY A 211 -16.82 -4.43 -47.89
N TYR A 212 -16.92 -4.39 -46.56
CA TYR A 212 -17.72 -3.42 -45.82
C TYR A 212 -16.83 -2.45 -45.04
N TYR A 213 -17.35 -1.25 -44.83
CA TYR A 213 -16.95 -0.31 -43.79
C TYR A 213 -17.83 -0.56 -42.58
N TYR A 214 -17.22 -0.80 -41.43
CA TYR A 214 -17.92 -0.95 -40.15
C TYR A 214 -17.66 0.26 -39.29
N LEU A 215 -18.71 0.81 -38.68
CA LEU A 215 -18.66 1.95 -37.80
C LEU A 215 -19.08 1.49 -36.40
N LEU A 216 -18.09 1.39 -35.51
CA LEU A 216 -18.29 1.15 -34.09
C LEU A 216 -18.48 2.50 -33.39
N VAL A 217 -19.46 2.58 -32.50
CA VAL A 217 -19.78 3.79 -31.71
C VAL A 217 -20.08 3.42 -30.26
N ALA A 218 -19.92 4.39 -29.37
CA ALA A 218 -20.51 4.36 -28.05
C ALA A 218 -21.90 5.03 -28.07
N GLU A 219 -22.82 4.57 -27.24
CA GLU A 219 -24.14 5.19 -27.06
C GLU A 219 -24.57 5.14 -25.57
N GLY A 220 -25.64 5.87 -25.22
CA GLY A 220 -26.26 5.83 -23.89
C GLY A 220 -25.61 6.76 -22.85
N GLY A 221 -24.52 7.44 -23.22
CA GLY A 221 -23.70 8.25 -22.34
C GLY A 221 -22.83 7.41 -21.40
N THR A 222 -21.72 7.98 -20.92
CA THR A 222 -20.69 7.25 -20.12
C THR A 222 -21.08 6.89 -18.67
N PHE A 223 -22.37 6.66 -18.41
CA PHE A 223 -22.95 6.28 -17.10
C PHE A 223 -23.61 4.89 -17.17
N GLU A 224 -24.73 4.68 -16.47
CA GLU A 224 -25.34 3.36 -16.28
C GLU A 224 -25.81 2.70 -17.59
N TYR A 225 -26.20 3.51 -18.58
CA TYR A 225 -26.71 3.05 -19.89
C TYR A 225 -25.65 2.91 -20.97
N HIS A 226 -24.36 3.04 -20.62
CA HIS A 226 -23.29 3.02 -21.59
C HIS A 226 -23.26 1.69 -22.38
N MET A 227 -22.97 1.77 -23.68
CA MET A 227 -22.94 0.61 -24.56
C MET A 227 -22.04 0.79 -25.78
N LEU A 228 -21.72 -0.32 -26.44
CA LEU A 228 -21.14 -0.33 -27.79
C LEU A 228 -22.16 -0.83 -28.80
N SER A 229 -22.26 -0.10 -29.91
CA SER A 229 -23.09 -0.44 -31.07
C SER A 229 -22.24 -0.43 -32.32
N ILE A 230 -22.58 -1.27 -33.30
CA ILE A 230 -21.88 -1.30 -34.59
C ILE A 230 -22.86 -1.30 -35.76
N GLY A 231 -22.52 -0.56 -36.80
CA GLY A 231 -23.19 -0.58 -38.10
C GLY A 231 -22.20 -0.90 -39.21
N ARG A 232 -22.69 -1.22 -40.41
CA ARG A 232 -21.82 -1.39 -41.59
C ARG A 232 -22.43 -0.82 -42.86
N SER A 233 -21.59 -0.51 -43.84
CA SER A 233 -22.00 -0.10 -45.19
C SER A 233 -20.99 -0.55 -46.24
N LYS A 234 -21.42 -0.63 -47.51
CA LYS A 234 -20.49 -0.86 -48.63
C LYS A 234 -19.83 0.44 -49.10
N ASP A 235 -20.37 1.58 -48.69
CA ASP A 235 -19.85 2.91 -48.94
C ASP A 235 -19.48 3.54 -47.59
N ILE A 236 -18.29 4.13 -47.47
CA ILE A 236 -17.87 4.80 -46.24
C ILE A 236 -18.79 5.96 -45.86
N TRP A 237 -19.52 6.52 -46.83
CA TRP A 237 -20.53 7.57 -46.65
C TRP A 237 -21.92 7.04 -46.29
N GLY A 238 -22.09 5.72 -46.23
CA GLY A 238 -23.35 5.08 -45.88
C GLY A 238 -24.32 4.87 -47.05
N PRO A 239 -25.60 4.56 -46.74
CA PRO A 239 -26.15 4.43 -45.40
C PRO A 239 -25.56 3.23 -44.65
N TYR A 240 -25.40 3.36 -43.33
CA TYR A 240 -24.99 2.26 -42.45
C TYR A 240 -26.21 1.48 -41.95
N GLU A 241 -26.20 0.15 -42.15
CA GLU A 241 -27.15 -0.77 -41.53
C GLU A 241 -26.66 -1.18 -40.13
N SER A 242 -27.56 -1.20 -39.15
CA SER A 242 -27.22 -1.60 -37.78
C SER A 242 -27.05 -3.13 -37.67
N CYS A 243 -26.13 -3.57 -36.82
CA CYS A 243 -26.04 -4.97 -36.42
C CYS A 243 -27.33 -5.42 -35.72
N GLU A 244 -27.85 -6.60 -36.10
CA GLU A 244 -29.08 -7.16 -35.55
C GLU A 244 -29.01 -7.48 -34.05
N THR A 245 -27.78 -7.65 -33.52
CA THR A 245 -27.53 -7.95 -32.11
C THR A 245 -27.05 -6.73 -31.32
N ASN A 246 -27.24 -5.50 -31.82
CA ASN A 246 -26.93 -4.30 -31.05
C ASN A 246 -27.82 -4.19 -29.78
N PRO A 247 -27.31 -3.57 -28.69
CA PRO A 247 -25.90 -3.23 -28.51
C PRO A 247 -25.05 -4.50 -28.39
N ILE A 248 -23.89 -4.52 -29.05
CA ILE A 248 -22.98 -5.67 -29.03
C ILE A 248 -22.30 -5.84 -27.67
N MET A 249 -22.33 -4.81 -26.81
CA MET A 249 -21.87 -4.86 -25.42
C MET A 249 -22.54 -3.79 -24.56
N THR A 250 -22.96 -4.15 -23.36
CA THR A 250 -23.44 -3.22 -22.32
C THR A 250 -23.51 -3.91 -20.96
N ALA A 251 -23.30 -3.14 -19.88
CA ALA A 251 -23.59 -3.55 -18.51
C ALA A 251 -25.00 -3.14 -18.03
N ASP A 252 -25.75 -2.39 -18.85
CA ASP A 252 -27.10 -1.97 -18.48
C ASP A 252 -28.00 -3.17 -18.19
N GLY A 253 -28.78 -3.07 -17.11
CA GLY A 253 -29.62 -4.14 -16.58
C GLY A 253 -28.87 -5.32 -15.97
N LYS A 254 -27.54 -5.23 -15.76
CA LYS A 254 -26.69 -6.33 -15.24
C LYS A 254 -25.88 -5.90 -13.99
N PRO A 255 -26.52 -5.71 -12.83
CA PRO A 255 -25.89 -5.16 -11.64
C PRO A 255 -24.79 -6.04 -11.01
N ASP A 256 -24.77 -7.33 -11.34
CA ASP A 256 -23.80 -8.29 -10.79
C ASP A 256 -22.51 -8.39 -11.62
N GLU A 257 -22.43 -7.70 -12.78
CA GLU A 257 -21.22 -7.68 -13.60
C GLU A 257 -20.08 -6.98 -12.85
N TYR A 258 -18.87 -7.55 -12.95
CA TYR A 258 -17.66 -7.01 -12.32
C TYR A 258 -17.36 -5.58 -12.78
N ILE A 259 -17.71 -5.26 -14.02
CA ILE A 259 -17.47 -3.97 -14.66
C ILE A 259 -18.82 -3.39 -15.06
N GLN A 260 -19.06 -2.15 -14.67
CA GLN A 260 -20.26 -1.37 -14.97
C GLN A 260 -19.90 -0.21 -15.91
N ASN A 261 -20.91 0.48 -16.42
CA ASN A 261 -20.77 1.65 -17.31
C ASN A 261 -19.85 1.36 -18.51
N ILE A 262 -19.92 0.15 -19.04
CA ILE A 262 -19.05 -0.33 -20.13
C ILE A 262 -19.49 0.30 -21.44
N GLY A 263 -18.54 0.89 -22.16
CA GLY A 263 -18.76 1.40 -23.50
C GLY A 263 -17.45 1.97 -24.03
N HIS A 264 -17.54 2.82 -25.05
CA HIS A 264 -16.41 3.57 -25.65
C HIS A 264 -15.10 2.76 -25.71
N GLY A 265 -14.90 2.08 -26.83
CA GLY A 265 -13.76 1.18 -27.00
C GLY A 265 -13.46 0.89 -28.45
N GLU A 266 -12.37 0.17 -28.65
CA GLU A 266 -11.77 -0.07 -29.96
C GLU A 266 -11.44 -1.55 -30.15
N LEU A 267 -11.73 -2.07 -31.35
CA LEU A 267 -11.43 -3.44 -31.76
C LEU A 267 -10.06 -3.47 -32.42
N PHE A 268 -9.24 -4.45 -32.08
CA PHE A 268 -7.91 -4.61 -32.67
C PHE A 268 -7.50 -6.07 -32.78
N GLN A 269 -6.55 -6.35 -33.67
CA GLN A 269 -5.94 -7.67 -33.76
C GLN A 269 -4.57 -7.69 -33.08
N ASP A 270 -4.26 -8.79 -32.41
CA ASP A 270 -2.91 -9.07 -31.92
C ASP A 270 -2.03 -9.71 -33.01
N GLN A 271 -0.77 -10.00 -32.68
CA GLN A 271 0.17 -10.62 -33.62
C GLN A 271 -0.28 -12.00 -34.12
N SER A 272 -1.10 -12.72 -33.36
CA SER A 272 -1.65 -14.02 -33.76
C SER A 272 -2.86 -13.90 -34.68
N GLY A 273 -3.37 -12.67 -34.88
CA GLY A 273 -4.60 -12.37 -35.62
C GLY A 273 -5.87 -12.51 -34.78
N ALA A 274 -5.76 -12.74 -33.47
CA ALA A 274 -6.92 -12.84 -32.59
C ALA A 274 -7.50 -11.44 -32.33
N TRP A 275 -8.84 -11.34 -32.31
CA TRP A 275 -9.56 -10.08 -32.16
C TRP A 275 -9.82 -9.72 -30.70
N TRP A 276 -9.49 -8.52 -30.31
CA TRP A 276 -9.66 -8.02 -28.95
C TRP A 276 -10.48 -6.73 -28.95
N ALA A 277 -11.02 -6.37 -27.79
CA ALA A 277 -11.59 -5.05 -27.56
C ALA A 277 -10.94 -4.44 -26.31
N ALA A 278 -10.46 -3.20 -26.45
CA ALA A 278 -10.12 -2.35 -25.30
C ALA A 278 -11.30 -1.41 -25.05
N VAL A 279 -11.85 -1.41 -23.84
CA VAL A 279 -13.07 -0.67 -23.49
C VAL A 279 -12.90 0.08 -22.17
N LEU A 280 -13.62 1.17 -21.99
CA LEU A 280 -13.71 1.80 -20.67
C LEU A 280 -14.81 1.14 -19.83
N GLY A 281 -14.71 1.32 -18.52
CA GLY A 281 -15.76 0.97 -17.56
C GLY A 281 -15.41 1.43 -16.15
N VAL A 282 -16.20 1.01 -15.17
CA VAL A 282 -15.89 1.20 -13.74
C VAL A 282 -15.99 -0.13 -13.01
N ARG A 283 -15.09 -0.40 -12.06
CA ARG A 283 -15.23 -1.59 -11.20
C ARG A 283 -16.43 -1.48 -10.27
N ASN A 284 -17.18 -2.57 -10.18
CA ASN A 284 -18.32 -2.71 -9.29
C ASN A 284 -17.88 -3.05 -7.85
N GLU A 285 -17.43 -2.04 -7.11
CA GLU A 285 -17.02 -2.17 -5.71
C GLU A 285 -18.17 -1.72 -4.79
N ASN A 286 -19.19 -2.57 -4.63
CA ASN A 286 -20.40 -2.27 -3.84
C ASN A 286 -21.09 -0.95 -4.25
N GLY A 287 -21.16 -0.69 -5.56
CA GLY A 287 -21.77 0.53 -6.11
C GLY A 287 -20.95 1.81 -5.96
N ARG A 288 -19.66 1.72 -5.55
CA ARG A 288 -18.76 2.87 -5.45
C ARG A 288 -17.54 2.66 -6.33
N PRO A 289 -17.32 3.48 -7.38
CA PRO A 289 -16.12 3.36 -8.21
C PRO A 289 -15.06 4.40 -7.80
N PRO A 290 -14.22 4.15 -6.77
CA PRO A 290 -13.31 5.17 -6.21
C PRO A 290 -12.23 5.62 -7.19
N LEU A 291 -11.91 4.80 -8.20
CA LEU A 291 -10.83 5.05 -9.17
C LEU A 291 -11.29 5.75 -10.45
N GLY A 292 -12.59 5.99 -10.62
CA GLY A 292 -13.15 6.54 -11.85
C GLY A 292 -13.24 5.50 -12.98
N ARG A 293 -13.20 5.98 -14.23
CA ARG A 293 -13.24 5.14 -15.43
C ARG A 293 -11.85 4.59 -15.74
N GLU A 294 -11.76 3.27 -15.83
CA GLU A 294 -10.52 2.49 -16.05
C GLU A 294 -10.55 1.82 -17.44
N THR A 295 -9.41 1.28 -17.89
CA THR A 295 -9.31 0.55 -19.18
C THR A 295 -9.34 -0.96 -18.96
N PHE A 296 -10.18 -1.64 -19.71
CA PHE A 296 -10.39 -3.09 -19.65
C PHE A 296 -10.15 -3.75 -21.02
N LEU A 297 -9.76 -5.02 -20.99
CA LEU A 297 -9.56 -5.86 -22.16
C LEU A 297 -10.62 -6.97 -22.18
N THR A 298 -11.12 -7.30 -23.36
CA THR A 298 -11.95 -8.49 -23.56
C THR A 298 -11.72 -9.13 -24.92
N ALA A 299 -12.10 -10.40 -25.02
CA ALA A 299 -11.99 -11.16 -26.26
C ALA A 299 -13.19 -10.88 -27.18
N GLY A 300 -12.92 -10.84 -28.48
CA GLY A 300 -13.95 -10.86 -29.51
C GLY A 300 -13.56 -11.77 -30.67
N ASP A 301 -14.50 -12.07 -31.54
CA ASP A 301 -14.26 -12.81 -32.77
C ASP A 301 -14.97 -12.10 -33.92
N TRP A 302 -14.27 -11.93 -35.05
CA TRP A 302 -14.82 -11.22 -36.19
C TRP A 302 -14.65 -12.02 -37.49
N PRO A 303 -15.70 -12.73 -37.93
CA PRO A 303 -15.70 -13.38 -39.24
C PRO A 303 -15.54 -12.35 -40.38
N GLU A 304 -14.98 -12.76 -41.51
CA GLU A 304 -14.65 -11.86 -42.63
C GLU A 304 -15.88 -11.14 -43.19
N ASP A 305 -16.98 -11.86 -43.45
CA ASP A 305 -18.21 -11.31 -44.03
C ASP A 305 -19.36 -11.10 -43.01
N GLY A 306 -19.06 -11.14 -41.72
CA GLY A 306 -20.06 -11.11 -40.65
C GLY A 306 -19.91 -9.96 -39.65
N TRP A 307 -20.68 -10.03 -38.57
CA TRP A 307 -20.62 -9.09 -37.46
C TRP A 307 -19.60 -9.55 -36.41
N PRO A 308 -18.91 -8.62 -35.73
CA PRO A 308 -18.06 -8.99 -34.60
C PRO A 308 -18.93 -9.43 -33.41
N THR A 309 -18.45 -10.42 -32.67
CA THR A 309 -18.96 -10.74 -31.34
C THR A 309 -17.90 -10.36 -30.32
N ILE A 310 -18.32 -9.74 -29.21
CA ILE A 310 -17.44 -9.34 -28.11
C ILE A 310 -17.98 -9.88 -26.80
N GLN A 311 -17.09 -10.43 -25.98
CA GLN A 311 -17.45 -10.95 -24.66
C GLN A 311 -17.55 -9.81 -23.66
N GLN A 312 -18.39 -9.95 -22.63
CA GLN A 312 -18.35 -9.06 -21.49
C GLN A 312 -16.96 -9.11 -20.84
N PRO A 313 -16.33 -7.96 -20.54
CA PRO A 313 -15.07 -7.95 -19.83
C PRO A 313 -15.29 -8.53 -18.42
N ALA A 314 -14.43 -9.47 -18.04
CA ALA A 314 -14.45 -10.11 -16.74
C ALA A 314 -13.16 -9.77 -15.98
N ARG A 315 -13.15 -9.99 -14.66
CA ARG A 315 -11.95 -9.81 -13.82
C ARG A 315 -10.76 -10.61 -14.33
N GLU A 316 -11.02 -11.86 -14.70
CA GLU A 316 -10.08 -12.75 -15.36
C GLU A 316 -10.77 -13.34 -16.58
N LEU A 317 -10.03 -13.47 -17.67
CA LEU A 317 -10.53 -14.11 -18.88
C LEU A 317 -9.45 -15.02 -19.47
N GLU A 318 -9.88 -16.11 -20.09
CA GLU A 318 -8.99 -17.07 -20.72
C GLU A 318 -9.19 -17.08 -22.23
N ARG A 319 -8.10 -17.17 -22.98
CA ARG A 319 -8.16 -17.26 -24.43
C ARG A 319 -7.19 -18.30 -24.97
N ILE A 320 -7.65 -19.06 -25.96
CA ILE A 320 -6.80 -19.94 -26.76
C ILE A 320 -6.22 -19.13 -27.91
N LEU A 321 -4.89 -19.09 -27.98
CA LEU A 321 -4.15 -18.32 -28.99
C LEU A 321 -3.41 -19.25 -29.95
N SER A 322 -3.45 -18.93 -31.24
CA SER A 322 -2.72 -19.64 -32.30
C SER A 322 -1.23 -19.30 -32.34
N GLY A 323 -0.82 -18.19 -31.71
CA GLY A 323 0.54 -17.66 -31.72
C GLY A 323 0.80 -16.68 -30.57
N PRO A 324 1.94 -15.95 -30.60
CA PRO A 324 2.22 -14.90 -29.62
C PRO A 324 1.25 -13.73 -29.79
N VAL A 325 0.94 -13.05 -28.68
CA VAL A 325 0.12 -11.83 -28.65
C VAL A 325 0.88 -10.65 -29.26
N GLY A 326 2.17 -10.53 -28.95
CA GLY A 326 3.06 -9.51 -29.48
C GLY A 326 4.51 -9.97 -29.46
N GLY A 327 5.41 -9.03 -29.69
CA GLY A 327 6.85 -9.27 -29.81
C GLY A 327 7.55 -9.51 -28.46
N SER A 328 8.88 -9.45 -28.50
CA SER A 328 9.69 -9.61 -27.29
C SER A 328 9.55 -8.40 -26.36
N LYS A 329 9.54 -8.62 -25.04
CA LYS A 329 9.53 -7.55 -24.01
C LYS A 329 10.68 -6.53 -24.18
N SER A 330 11.77 -6.91 -24.85
CA SER A 330 12.88 -6.01 -25.21
C SER A 330 12.49 -4.85 -26.14
N LEU A 331 11.32 -4.93 -26.79
CA LEU A 331 10.79 -3.84 -27.61
C LEU A 331 10.25 -2.67 -26.76
N ILE A 332 10.01 -2.90 -25.46
CA ILE A 332 9.54 -1.85 -24.55
C ILE A 332 10.74 -1.02 -24.06
N HIS A 333 10.84 0.22 -24.52
CA HIS A 333 11.91 1.14 -24.12
C HIS A 333 11.72 1.67 -22.68
N GLU A 334 12.76 2.29 -22.12
CA GLU A 334 12.65 3.03 -20.86
C GLU A 334 11.61 4.15 -20.96
N ALA A 335 10.85 4.35 -19.88
CA ALA A 335 9.89 5.44 -19.83
C ALA A 335 10.63 6.77 -19.65
N LEU A 336 10.02 7.85 -20.11
CA LEU A 336 10.53 9.19 -19.83
C LEU A 336 10.58 9.46 -18.31
N ALA A 337 11.54 10.28 -17.89
CA ALA A 337 11.66 10.67 -16.49
C ALA A 337 10.36 11.33 -15.99
N ASP A 338 9.97 11.01 -14.75
CA ASP A 338 8.83 11.61 -14.07
C ASP A 338 7.48 11.49 -14.80
N VAL A 339 7.34 10.52 -15.71
CA VAL A 339 6.14 10.32 -16.57
C VAL A 339 4.84 10.15 -15.78
N ASP A 340 4.93 9.74 -14.52
CA ASP A 340 3.78 9.51 -13.64
C ASP A 340 3.40 10.72 -12.78
N LEU A 341 4.17 11.81 -12.81
CA LEU A 341 3.83 13.07 -12.16
C LEU A 341 2.73 13.80 -12.93
N VAL A 342 1.78 14.35 -12.19
CA VAL A 342 0.67 15.15 -12.74
C VAL A 342 0.52 16.49 -12.03
N TYR A 343 -0.02 17.45 -12.78
CA TYR A 343 -0.30 18.83 -12.39
C TYR A 343 -1.74 19.19 -12.79
N ILE A 344 -2.29 20.22 -12.18
CA ILE A 344 -3.65 20.70 -12.47
C ILE A 344 -3.54 21.84 -13.49
N GLY A 345 -4.20 21.70 -14.64
CA GLY A 345 -4.29 22.71 -15.69
C GLY A 345 -2.94 23.07 -16.31
N ASP A 346 -2.66 24.37 -16.48
CA ASP A 346 -1.40 24.92 -17.00
C ASP A 346 -0.36 25.18 -15.88
N PRO A 347 0.49 24.21 -15.46
CA PRO A 347 1.39 24.41 -14.32
C PRO A 347 2.29 25.63 -14.51
N GLU A 348 2.79 26.24 -13.44
CA GLU A 348 3.85 27.26 -13.51
C GLU A 348 5.17 26.60 -13.10
N PHE A 349 5.97 26.11 -14.07
CA PHE A 349 7.08 25.16 -13.78
C PHE A 349 8.20 25.77 -12.92
N ASP A 350 8.37 27.09 -12.92
CA ASP A 350 9.28 27.81 -12.04
C ASP A 350 8.90 27.70 -10.54
N ARG A 351 7.67 27.26 -10.24
CA ARG A 351 7.22 26.94 -8.88
C ARG A 351 7.62 25.54 -8.42
N TYR A 352 8.14 24.70 -9.30
CA TYR A 352 8.47 23.31 -9.02
C TYR A 352 9.97 23.09 -9.21
N HIS A 353 10.67 22.75 -8.13
CA HIS A 353 12.02 22.24 -8.22
C HIS A 353 12.04 20.82 -7.69
N ILE A 354 12.26 19.87 -8.59
CA ILE A 354 12.27 18.43 -8.31
C ILE A 354 13.72 17.95 -8.36
N SER A 355 14.20 17.36 -7.28
CA SER A 355 15.56 16.84 -7.16
C SER A 355 15.50 15.33 -6.89
N GLY A 356 15.74 14.53 -7.93
CA GLY A 356 15.54 13.08 -7.87
C GLY A 356 14.06 12.70 -7.68
N ALA A 357 13.81 11.43 -7.37
CA ALA A 357 12.44 10.89 -7.41
C ALA A 357 11.54 11.25 -6.20
N LYS A 358 12.06 11.92 -5.16
CA LYS A 358 11.37 12.05 -3.86
C LYS A 358 11.46 13.43 -3.19
N ASP A 359 12.33 14.33 -3.65
CA ASP A 359 12.52 15.64 -3.01
C ASP A 359 11.95 16.75 -3.90
N PHE A 360 10.92 17.43 -3.37
CA PHE A 360 10.18 18.49 -4.04
C PHE A 360 10.30 19.79 -3.27
N THR A 361 10.63 20.88 -3.97
CA THR A 361 10.49 22.24 -3.45
C THR A 361 9.40 22.95 -4.26
N LEU A 362 8.31 23.30 -3.59
CA LEU A 362 7.14 23.92 -4.18
C LEU A 362 7.02 25.38 -3.74
N ARG A 363 6.77 26.30 -4.68
CA ARG A 363 6.44 27.70 -4.37
C ARG A 363 4.93 27.87 -4.37
N CYS A 364 4.38 28.37 -3.26
CA CYS A 364 2.93 28.57 -3.10
C CYS A 364 2.33 29.44 -4.21
N SER A 365 1.19 29.03 -4.77
CA SER A 365 0.36 29.83 -5.67
C SER A 365 -0.57 30.76 -4.86
N ALA A 366 -1.11 31.80 -5.52
CA ALA A 366 -2.16 32.63 -4.92
C ALA A 366 -3.54 31.94 -4.91
N ARG A 367 -3.66 30.80 -5.61
CA ARG A 367 -4.87 29.99 -5.80
C ARG A 367 -4.78 28.71 -4.98
N ASP A 368 -5.92 28.22 -4.50
CA ASP A 368 -6.04 26.93 -3.80
C ASP A 368 -6.77 25.89 -4.67
N LEU A 369 -6.97 24.69 -4.14
CA LEU A 369 -7.61 23.58 -4.86
C LEU A 369 -9.11 23.82 -5.18
N LEU A 370 -9.76 24.84 -4.61
CA LEU A 370 -11.14 25.20 -4.94
C LEU A 370 -11.24 26.03 -6.23
N THR A 371 -10.12 26.55 -6.73
CA THR A 371 -10.17 27.50 -7.84
C THR A 371 -10.62 26.77 -9.12
N PRO A 372 -11.73 27.19 -9.76
CA PRO A 372 -12.31 26.45 -10.88
C PRO A 372 -11.55 26.66 -12.21
N THR A 373 -10.70 27.69 -12.29
CA THR A 373 -9.89 28.03 -13.47
C THR A 373 -8.48 28.45 -13.06
N GLY A 374 -7.54 28.34 -13.99
CA GLY A 374 -6.09 28.55 -13.77
C GLY A 374 -5.48 27.54 -12.80
N THR A 375 -4.31 27.85 -12.25
CA THR A 375 -3.48 26.80 -11.63
C THR A 375 -3.10 27.05 -10.18
N SER A 376 -3.12 25.95 -9.45
CA SER A 376 -2.65 25.84 -8.08
C SER A 376 -1.34 25.05 -8.11
N THR A 377 -0.40 25.39 -7.21
CA THR A 377 0.85 24.62 -7.10
C THR A 377 0.55 23.24 -6.52
N PHE A 378 0.26 22.30 -7.41
CA PHE A 378 -0.02 20.91 -7.13
C PHE A 378 0.89 20.03 -7.98
N VAL A 379 1.45 18.99 -7.36
CA VAL A 379 2.11 17.88 -8.03
C VAL A 379 1.62 16.59 -7.36
N GLY A 380 1.23 15.61 -8.16
CA GLY A 380 0.67 14.36 -7.66
C GLY A 380 0.94 13.18 -8.57
N LYS A 381 0.30 12.05 -8.26
CA LYS A 381 0.26 10.84 -9.09
C LYS A 381 -1.17 10.33 -9.16
N ARG A 382 -1.54 9.65 -10.24
CA ARG A 382 -2.85 8.99 -10.37
C ARG A 382 -2.94 7.84 -9.36
N GLN A 383 -4.06 7.70 -8.66
CA GLN A 383 -4.33 6.52 -7.83
C GLN A 383 -4.63 5.33 -8.74
N ARG A 384 -3.86 4.24 -8.58
CA ARG A 384 -3.92 3.03 -9.42
C ARG A 384 -4.40 1.79 -8.67
N SER A 385 -4.61 1.90 -7.36
CA SER A 385 -5.07 0.82 -6.50
C SER A 385 -6.13 1.37 -5.56
N ILE A 386 -7.11 0.52 -5.23
CA ILE A 386 -8.10 0.80 -4.19
C ILE A 386 -7.36 0.92 -2.86
N ASP A 387 -6.61 -0.12 -2.51
CA ASP A 387 -5.72 -0.11 -1.34
C ASP A 387 -4.42 0.60 -1.71
N ALA A 388 -4.26 1.82 -1.22
CA ALA A 388 -3.10 2.66 -1.52
C ALA A 388 -2.66 3.46 -0.30
N SER A 389 -1.40 3.87 -0.29
CA SER A 389 -0.91 4.83 0.70
C SER A 389 0.00 5.87 0.05
N ALA A 390 -0.08 7.10 0.55
CA ALA A 390 0.79 8.20 0.18
C ALA A 390 1.29 8.90 1.45
N SER A 391 2.50 9.44 1.41
CA SER A 391 3.04 10.21 2.53
C SER A 391 3.93 11.33 2.05
N VAL A 392 3.92 12.44 2.79
CA VAL A 392 4.79 13.60 2.54
C VAL A 392 5.47 14.03 3.83
N ARG A 393 6.68 14.57 3.70
CA ARG A 393 7.37 15.27 4.78
C ARG A 393 7.45 16.74 4.46
N LEU A 394 6.71 17.54 5.21
CA LEU A 394 6.76 18.98 5.10
C LEU A 394 7.84 19.52 6.03
N LYS A 395 8.85 20.18 5.47
CA LYS A 395 9.84 20.93 6.26
C LYS A 395 9.23 22.24 6.73
N VAL A 396 9.10 22.41 8.04
CA VAL A 396 8.56 23.64 8.64
C VAL A 396 9.72 24.49 9.15
N SER A 397 10.06 25.55 8.42
CA SER A 397 11.06 26.51 8.86
C SER A 397 10.47 27.51 9.84
N ARG A 398 11.22 27.89 10.88
CA ARG A 398 10.85 29.02 11.75
C ARG A 398 10.68 30.33 10.95
N ALA A 399 11.43 30.51 9.86
CA ALA A 399 11.37 31.70 9.01
C ALA A 399 10.08 31.81 8.15
N THR A 400 9.32 30.71 8.03
CA THR A 400 8.06 30.68 7.28
C THR A 400 6.83 30.69 8.17
N ARG A 401 6.98 30.52 9.50
CA ARG A 401 5.86 30.66 10.44
C ARG A 401 5.37 32.11 10.50
N GLY A 402 4.07 32.30 10.69
CA GLY A 402 3.41 33.61 10.65
C GLY A 402 3.20 34.17 9.24
N LYS A 403 3.47 33.38 8.19
CA LYS A 403 3.16 33.76 6.80
C LYS A 403 1.89 33.05 6.35
N PHE A 404 1.07 33.74 5.56
CA PHE A 404 -0.13 33.19 4.94
C PHE A 404 0.22 32.16 3.85
N VAL A 405 0.53 30.93 4.27
CA VAL A 405 0.92 29.80 3.42
C VAL A 405 0.27 28.54 3.99
N ARG A 406 -0.24 27.69 3.10
CA ARG A 406 -0.71 26.35 3.43
C ARG A 406 -0.04 25.33 2.52
N ALA A 407 0.41 24.23 3.09
CA ALA A 407 1.00 23.13 2.33
C ALA A 407 0.73 21.79 3.00
N GLY A 408 0.58 20.74 2.20
CA GLY A 408 0.37 19.39 2.74
C GLY A 408 0.02 18.35 1.68
N LEU A 409 -0.79 17.39 2.09
CA LEU A 409 -1.20 16.23 1.29
C LEU A 409 -2.67 16.37 0.90
N ALA A 410 -3.01 16.02 -0.34
CA ALA A 410 -4.38 16.04 -0.82
C ALA A 410 -4.70 14.84 -1.71
N ILE A 411 -5.97 14.44 -1.69
CA ILE A 411 -6.57 13.67 -2.78
C ILE A 411 -7.45 14.62 -3.59
N TYR A 412 -7.17 14.68 -4.88
CA TYR A 412 -7.79 15.61 -5.80
C TYR A 412 -8.50 14.84 -6.90
N LYS A 413 -9.81 15.07 -7.04
CA LYS A 413 -10.60 14.61 -8.19
C LYS A 413 -10.83 15.78 -9.14
N ASP A 414 -11.33 16.88 -8.60
CA ASP A 414 -11.55 18.17 -9.28
C ASP A 414 -11.76 19.28 -8.24
N ALA A 415 -11.93 20.53 -8.70
CA ALA A 415 -12.12 21.67 -7.82
C ALA A 415 -13.27 21.52 -6.81
N PRO A 416 -14.49 21.08 -7.20
CA PRO A 416 -15.58 20.86 -6.23
C PRO A 416 -15.50 19.54 -5.45
N ARG A 417 -14.55 18.63 -5.75
CA ARG A 417 -14.39 17.33 -5.07
C ARG A 417 -12.92 17.05 -4.75
N HIS A 418 -12.50 17.40 -3.53
CA HIS A 418 -11.16 17.10 -3.04
C HIS A 418 -11.11 17.07 -1.50
N VAL A 419 -10.10 16.41 -0.95
CA VAL A 419 -9.81 16.38 0.49
C VAL A 419 -8.34 16.69 0.71
N SER A 420 -8.02 17.50 1.72
CA SER A 420 -6.63 17.86 2.05
C SER A 420 -6.36 17.86 3.54
N LEU A 421 -5.17 17.40 3.92
CA LEU A 421 -4.55 17.61 5.21
C LEU A 421 -3.35 18.55 5.01
N SER A 422 -3.44 19.77 5.53
CA SER A 422 -2.46 20.83 5.28
C SER A 422 -1.99 21.49 6.58
N PHE A 423 -0.74 21.91 6.64
CA PHE A 423 -0.25 22.75 7.71
C PHE A 423 -0.47 24.22 7.35
N ASP A 424 -1.15 24.95 8.21
CA ASP A 424 -1.28 26.40 8.13
C ASP A 424 -0.10 27.05 8.86
N PHE A 425 0.75 27.74 8.09
CA PHE A 425 1.95 28.37 8.63
C PHE A 425 1.66 29.63 9.44
N GLU A 426 0.49 30.25 9.26
CA GLU A 426 0.08 31.44 10.01
C GLU A 426 -0.36 31.05 11.42
N SER A 427 -1.34 30.15 11.54
CA SER A 427 -1.86 29.69 12.84
C SER A 427 -1.02 28.60 13.50
N SER A 428 -0.10 27.96 12.75
CA SER A 428 0.65 26.78 13.20
C SER A 428 -0.24 25.58 13.56
N GLU A 429 -1.29 25.36 12.76
CA GLU A 429 -2.25 24.28 12.94
C GLU A 429 -2.24 23.30 11.77
N MET A 430 -2.55 22.03 12.03
CA MET A 430 -2.96 21.12 10.98
C MET A 430 -4.43 21.32 10.67
N LEU A 431 -4.75 21.56 9.40
CA LEU A 431 -6.08 21.76 8.85
C LEU A 431 -6.46 20.56 7.99
N PHE A 432 -7.49 19.83 8.40
CA PHE A 432 -8.18 18.84 7.59
C PHE A 432 -9.39 19.48 6.93
N LYS A 433 -9.51 19.37 5.60
CA LYS A 433 -10.55 20.03 4.79
C LYS A 433 -11.16 19.04 3.81
N VAL A 434 -12.49 18.91 3.83
CA VAL A 434 -13.27 18.11 2.87
C VAL A 434 -14.13 19.05 2.02
N THR A 435 -14.09 18.87 0.70
CA THR A 435 -14.89 19.64 -0.27
C THR A 435 -15.74 18.68 -1.12
N THR A 436 -17.07 18.88 -1.15
CA THR A 436 -18.04 18.09 -1.93
C THR A 436 -19.07 18.97 -2.65
N THR A 437 -19.80 18.36 -3.60
CA THR A 437 -20.68 19.05 -4.58
C THR A 437 -22.02 19.50 -4.03
N THR A 438 -22.58 18.83 -3.02
CA THR A 438 -23.86 19.21 -2.41
C THR A 438 -23.62 20.30 -1.35
N GLU A 439 -23.71 21.56 -1.79
CA GLU A 439 -23.66 22.81 -1.00
C GLU A 439 -22.26 23.38 -0.67
N TYR A 440 -21.15 22.89 -1.26
CA TYR A 440 -19.79 23.25 -0.79
C TYR A 440 -19.71 23.14 0.74
N LYS A 441 -20.18 22.02 1.32
CA LYS A 441 -20.04 21.81 2.77
C LYS A 441 -18.57 21.67 3.10
N LEU A 442 -18.00 22.79 3.49
CA LEU A 442 -16.67 22.87 4.06
C LEU A 442 -16.72 22.26 5.45
N GLN A 443 -16.40 20.98 5.55
CA GLN A 443 -16.04 20.41 6.84
C GLN A 443 -14.55 20.66 7.02
N SER A 444 -14.22 21.49 8.02
CA SER A 444 -12.86 21.75 8.42
C SER A 444 -12.67 21.50 9.91
N THR A 445 -11.61 20.80 10.25
CA THR A 445 -11.14 20.66 11.63
C THR A 445 -9.69 21.10 11.68
N SER A 446 -9.33 21.88 12.69
CA SER A 446 -7.96 22.25 12.97
C SER A 446 -7.46 21.62 14.27
N ILE A 447 -6.18 21.25 14.29
CA ILE A 447 -5.50 20.75 15.48
C ILE A 447 -4.18 21.51 15.64
N PRO A 448 -3.91 22.15 16.80
CA PRO A 448 -2.66 22.86 17.03
C PRO A 448 -1.44 21.95 16.93
N VAL A 449 -0.37 22.40 16.28
CA VAL A 449 0.91 21.67 16.20
C VAL A 449 1.92 22.27 17.16
N ASN A 450 2.76 21.43 17.79
CA ASN A 450 3.86 21.92 18.62
C ASN A 450 4.77 22.90 17.85
N ILE A 451 5.03 24.06 18.43
CA ILE A 451 5.82 25.15 17.84
C ILE A 451 7.27 24.75 17.48
N ASP A 452 7.82 23.75 18.17
CA ASP A 452 9.17 23.25 17.92
C ASP A 452 9.25 22.22 16.77
N THR A 453 8.11 21.87 16.17
CA THR A 453 8.07 20.97 15.03
C THR A 453 8.78 21.60 13.82
N THR A 454 9.81 20.91 13.32
CA THR A 454 10.60 21.31 12.14
C THR A 454 10.35 20.44 10.92
N ILE A 455 9.76 19.26 11.12
CA ILE A 455 9.33 18.33 10.07
C ILE A 455 7.97 17.78 10.46
N LEU A 456 6.98 17.89 9.56
CA LEU A 456 5.65 17.30 9.70
C LEU A 456 5.52 16.14 8.71
N GLY A 457 5.32 14.93 9.23
CA GLY A 457 4.91 13.78 8.42
C GLY A 457 3.40 13.81 8.24
N MET A 458 2.91 13.66 7.01
CA MET A 458 1.48 13.49 6.72
C MET A 458 1.31 12.22 5.91
N ARG A 459 0.27 11.46 6.19
CA ARG A 459 -0.04 10.19 5.51
C ARG A 459 -1.50 10.17 5.09
N LEU A 460 -1.73 9.55 3.93
CA LEU A 460 -3.01 9.17 3.38
C LEU A 460 -3.00 7.66 3.21
N GLU A 461 -4.04 7.01 3.69
CA GLU A 461 -4.36 5.62 3.37
C GLU A 461 -5.72 5.60 2.67
N ALA A 462 -5.83 4.82 1.60
CA ALA A 462 -7.03 4.61 0.84
C ALA A 462 -7.43 3.14 0.96
N THR A 463 -8.72 2.89 1.18
CA THR A 463 -9.35 1.56 1.12
C THR A 463 -10.55 1.62 0.18
N ALA A 464 -11.26 0.50 0.01
CA ALA A 464 -12.51 0.47 -0.74
C ALA A 464 -13.60 1.39 -0.15
N GLU A 465 -13.55 1.66 1.16
CA GLU A 465 -14.63 2.34 1.88
C GLU A 465 -14.28 3.78 2.25
N GLU A 466 -13.00 4.09 2.49
CA GLU A 466 -12.59 5.36 3.09
C GLU A 466 -11.19 5.84 2.69
N TYR A 467 -10.96 7.15 2.91
CA TYR A 467 -9.65 7.78 2.88
C TYR A 467 -9.29 8.28 4.27
N ILE A 468 -8.21 7.74 4.84
CA ILE A 468 -7.73 8.06 6.19
C ILE A 468 -6.53 8.99 6.07
N PHE A 469 -6.67 10.21 6.61
CA PHE A 469 -5.57 11.15 6.73
C PHE A 469 -5.02 11.14 8.16
N SER A 470 -3.70 11.04 8.31
CA SER A 470 -3.05 11.08 9.61
C SER A 470 -1.80 11.98 9.59
N TYR A 471 -1.53 12.59 10.73
CA TYR A 471 -0.23 13.19 11.02
C TYR A 471 0.15 12.84 12.46
N PRO A 472 1.41 12.48 12.75
CA PRO A 472 1.81 12.13 14.09
C PRO A 472 1.99 13.43 14.90
N GLN A 473 1.00 13.75 15.72
CA GLN A 473 1.23 14.55 16.91
C GLN A 473 1.16 13.60 18.10
N LEU A 474 2.31 13.31 18.69
CA LEU A 474 2.37 12.43 19.84
C LEU A 474 2.43 13.28 21.10
N PRO A 475 1.39 13.28 21.96
CA PRO A 475 1.56 13.79 23.30
C PRO A 475 2.68 12.99 24.00
N PRO A 476 3.48 13.61 24.87
CA PRO A 476 4.42 12.88 25.70
C PRO A 476 3.67 11.82 26.52
N TRP A 477 4.28 10.65 26.71
CA TRP A 477 3.74 9.66 27.65
C TRP A 477 3.80 10.20 29.07
N ASP A 478 2.83 9.83 29.91
CA ASP A 478 2.92 10.05 31.34
C ASP A 478 3.96 9.08 31.91
N LEU A 479 5.13 9.58 32.26
CA LEU A 479 6.30 8.78 32.65
C LEU A 479 6.56 8.92 34.15
N PRO A 480 6.94 7.83 34.84
CA PRO A 480 7.24 7.89 36.26
C PRO A 480 8.47 8.79 36.53
N PRO A 481 8.58 9.37 37.74
CA PRO A 481 9.72 10.22 38.10
C PRO A 481 11.07 9.53 37.87
N GLY A 482 11.99 10.24 37.20
CA GLY A 482 13.31 9.73 36.88
C GLY A 482 13.39 8.98 35.54
N VAL A 483 12.30 8.87 34.79
CA VAL A 483 12.29 8.38 33.40
C VAL A 483 12.02 9.54 32.45
N THR A 484 12.79 9.62 31.37
CA THR A 484 12.60 10.60 30.30
C THR A 484 12.48 9.90 28.94
N SER A 485 11.79 10.51 27.99
CA SER A 485 11.79 10.05 26.59
C SER A 485 12.54 11.02 25.69
N ARG A 486 13.25 10.51 24.70
CA ARG A 486 13.77 11.32 23.58
C ARG A 486 14.00 10.47 22.34
N TYR A 487 14.35 11.14 21.24
CA TYR A 487 14.75 10.48 20.01
C TYR A 487 16.27 10.47 19.84
N ILE A 488 16.82 9.34 19.40
CA ILE A 488 18.22 9.17 18.99
C ILE A 488 18.28 8.96 17.49
N ASP A 489 18.98 9.84 16.79
CA ASP A 489 19.22 9.68 15.35
C ASP A 489 20.44 8.77 15.12
N THR A 490 20.25 7.71 14.35
CA THR A 490 21.32 6.77 13.95
C THR A 490 21.61 6.81 12.44
N SER A 491 21.19 7.87 11.76
CA SER A 491 21.48 8.13 10.34
C SER A 491 22.99 8.24 10.07
N PRO A 492 23.47 7.82 8.88
CA PRO A 492 22.70 7.42 7.69
C PRO A 492 22.33 5.93 7.63
N VAL A 493 22.71 5.11 8.61
CA VAL A 493 22.64 3.65 8.52
C VAL A 493 21.34 3.08 9.14
N GLY A 494 20.60 3.87 9.92
CA GLY A 494 19.57 3.34 10.81
C GLY A 494 18.29 4.16 10.98
N LEU A 495 17.63 3.87 12.10
CA LEU A 495 16.35 4.45 12.52
C LEU A 495 16.59 5.73 13.32
N LYS A 496 15.54 6.55 13.45
CA LYS A 496 15.44 7.50 14.56
C LYS A 496 14.70 6.78 15.67
N PHE A 497 15.46 6.27 16.64
CA PHE A 497 14.91 5.50 17.76
C PHE A 497 14.18 6.42 18.71
N HIS A 498 12.95 6.07 19.05
CA HIS A 498 12.38 6.54 20.30
C HIS A 498 12.93 5.69 21.44
N ILE A 499 13.42 6.34 22.49
CA ILE A 499 13.91 5.66 23.68
C ILE A 499 13.24 6.24 24.92
N LEU A 500 13.03 5.37 25.91
CA LEU A 500 12.98 5.75 27.31
C LEU A 500 14.37 5.62 27.91
N GLU A 501 14.68 6.48 28.86
CA GLU A 501 15.95 6.43 29.58
C GLU A 501 15.81 6.86 31.06
N SER A 502 16.69 6.34 31.91
CA SER A 502 16.80 6.73 33.31
C SER A 502 18.28 6.78 33.72
N LEU A 503 18.69 7.93 34.26
CA LEU A 503 20.08 8.24 34.61
C LEU A 503 20.27 8.31 36.13
N PRO A 504 21.44 7.90 36.68
CA PRO A 504 21.77 8.12 38.08
C PRO A 504 21.83 9.62 38.43
N LYS A 505 21.30 10.01 39.60
CA LYS A 505 21.23 11.42 40.03
C LYS A 505 22.60 12.10 40.19
N ASP A 506 23.60 11.35 40.68
CA ASP A 506 24.92 11.89 41.02
C ASP A 506 26.00 11.48 40.00
N SER A 507 25.65 11.39 38.71
CA SER A 507 26.57 10.90 37.68
C SER A 507 27.87 11.74 37.67
N PRO A 508 29.05 11.14 37.98
CA PRO A 508 30.29 11.89 38.06
C PRO A 508 30.65 12.45 36.69
N THR A 509 30.95 13.75 36.63
CA THR A 509 31.22 14.52 35.40
C THR A 509 32.40 14.02 34.55
N LYS A 510 33.11 12.96 34.97
CA LYS A 510 34.32 12.44 34.33
C LYS A 510 34.17 11.06 33.69
N THR A 511 33.19 10.24 34.06
CA THR A 511 33.03 8.87 33.52
C THR A 511 31.55 8.51 33.35
N PRO A 512 31.11 8.12 32.13
CA PRO A 512 29.72 7.74 31.91
C PRO A 512 29.35 6.48 32.72
N PRO A 513 28.14 6.43 33.31
CA PRO A 513 27.66 5.28 34.08
C PRO A 513 27.51 4.04 33.16
N PRO A 514 27.66 2.80 33.66
CA PRO A 514 27.54 1.61 32.82
C PRO A 514 26.14 1.46 32.22
N LEU A 515 26.07 1.14 30.92
CA LEU A 515 24.82 1.02 30.16
C LEU A 515 24.12 -0.33 30.39
N ILE A 516 22.86 -0.29 30.82
CA ILE A 516 21.93 -1.42 30.76
C ILE A 516 20.92 -1.13 29.64
N LEU A 517 20.88 -1.99 28.61
CA LEU A 517 19.96 -1.88 27.48
C LEU A 517 18.83 -2.89 27.62
N LEU A 518 17.58 -2.44 27.49
CA LEU A 518 16.37 -3.22 27.77
C LEU A 518 15.51 -3.36 26.49
N LEU A 519 15.40 -4.58 25.95
CA LEU A 519 14.63 -4.87 24.73
C LEU A 519 13.28 -5.50 25.09
N HIS A 520 12.18 -4.90 24.62
CA HIS A 520 10.80 -5.32 24.92
C HIS A 520 10.32 -6.50 24.05
N GLY A 521 9.24 -7.16 24.46
CA GLY A 521 8.56 -8.25 23.74
C GLY A 521 7.49 -7.80 22.75
N PHE A 522 6.72 -8.75 22.22
CA PHE A 522 5.49 -8.47 21.47
C PHE A 522 4.24 -8.76 22.35
N PRO A 523 3.21 -7.90 22.36
CA PRO A 523 3.04 -6.63 21.64
C PRO A 523 3.58 -5.42 22.45
N ASN A 524 4.50 -5.64 23.39
CA ASN A 524 5.01 -4.59 24.26
C ASN A 524 5.75 -3.46 23.53
N LEU A 525 6.07 -2.41 24.29
CA LEU A 525 6.83 -1.23 23.88
C LEU A 525 7.96 -0.97 24.88
N SER A 526 8.79 0.05 24.65
CA SER A 526 9.77 0.51 25.65
C SER A 526 9.14 0.87 27.00
N PHE A 527 7.86 1.25 27.00
CA PHE A 527 7.07 1.63 28.17
C PHE A 527 7.04 0.57 29.29
N ASP A 528 7.11 -0.70 28.95
CA ASP A 528 7.22 -1.86 29.85
C ASP A 528 8.31 -1.74 30.93
N TRP A 529 9.38 -1.00 30.61
CA TRP A 529 10.54 -0.90 31.48
C TRP A 529 10.47 0.30 32.42
N SER A 530 9.47 1.17 32.27
CA SER A 530 9.34 2.42 33.02
C SER A 530 9.38 2.24 34.54
N ALA A 531 8.83 1.13 35.06
CA ALA A 531 8.88 0.79 36.48
C ALA A 531 10.21 0.15 36.94
N VAL A 532 10.97 -0.46 36.03
CA VAL A 532 12.25 -1.13 36.32
C VAL A 532 13.41 -0.12 36.27
N MET A 533 13.41 0.77 35.27
CA MET A 533 14.54 1.66 34.95
C MET A 533 14.98 2.57 36.11
N PRO A 534 14.08 3.22 36.89
CA PRO A 534 14.49 4.06 38.02
C PRO A 534 15.28 3.29 39.08
N LYS A 535 15.01 2.00 39.26
CA LYS A 535 15.71 1.14 40.23
C LYS A 535 17.13 0.81 39.76
N LEU A 536 17.29 0.60 38.46
CA LEU A 536 18.61 0.42 37.84
C LEU A 536 19.45 1.71 37.91
N ALA A 537 18.82 2.85 37.66
CA ALA A 537 19.44 4.17 37.79
C ALA A 537 19.85 4.50 39.22
N ALA A 538 19.01 4.17 40.21
CA ALA A 538 19.35 4.31 41.62
C ALA A 538 20.55 3.45 42.04
N ALA A 539 20.81 2.34 41.35
CA ALA A 539 21.98 1.48 41.55
C ALA A 539 23.23 1.93 40.76
N GLY A 540 23.19 3.08 40.09
CA GLY A 540 24.35 3.67 39.40
C GLY A 540 24.48 3.32 37.91
N TYR A 541 23.49 2.67 37.30
CA TYR A 541 23.49 2.30 35.89
C TYR A 541 22.72 3.30 35.02
N TYR A 542 23.10 3.48 33.77
CA TYR A 542 22.25 4.15 32.78
C TYR A 542 21.35 3.13 32.12
N ALA A 543 20.05 3.20 32.40
CA ALA A 543 19.06 2.29 31.85
C ALA A 543 18.41 2.91 30.60
N VAL A 544 18.41 2.18 29.49
CA VAL A 544 17.81 2.62 28.22
C VAL A 544 16.90 1.53 27.66
N ALA A 545 15.71 1.91 27.22
CA ALA A 545 14.76 1.04 26.55
C ALA A 545 14.32 1.67 25.22
N PRO A 546 14.73 1.14 24.05
CA PRO A 546 14.22 1.59 22.76
C PRO A 546 12.89 0.93 22.40
N ASP A 547 12.03 1.65 21.67
CA ASP A 547 11.04 0.97 20.83
C ASP A 547 11.79 0.30 19.68
N MET A 548 11.65 -1.01 19.53
CA MET A 548 12.34 -1.77 18.48
C MET A 548 11.77 -1.45 17.08
N ARG A 549 12.47 -1.85 16.01
CA ARG A 549 11.98 -1.61 14.64
C ARG A 549 10.60 -2.21 14.43
N GLY A 550 9.70 -1.42 13.84
CA GLY A 550 8.32 -1.81 13.62
C GLY A 550 7.41 -1.69 14.84
N PHE A 551 7.91 -1.14 15.96
CA PHE A 551 7.16 -0.91 17.19
C PHE A 551 7.17 0.57 17.59
N GLY A 552 6.12 0.95 18.34
CA GLY A 552 6.05 2.23 19.05
C GLY A 552 6.39 3.44 18.21
N ARG A 553 7.21 4.33 18.75
CA ARG A 553 7.52 5.63 18.13
C ARG A 553 8.78 5.62 17.28
N THR A 554 9.51 4.51 17.21
CA THR A 554 10.71 4.37 16.36
C THR A 554 10.33 4.35 14.88
N HIS A 555 10.99 5.17 14.09
CA HIS A 555 10.72 5.33 12.66
C HIS A 555 12.02 5.47 11.86
N ASN A 556 12.00 5.35 10.53
CA ASN A 556 13.17 5.70 9.73
C ASN A 556 13.52 7.17 9.93
N ALA A 557 14.79 7.54 9.97
CA ALA A 557 15.17 8.93 10.19
C ALA A 557 14.65 9.89 9.11
N ASN A 558 14.50 9.38 7.89
CA ASN A 558 13.84 10.08 6.79
C ASN A 558 12.29 9.98 6.82
N LEU A 559 11.69 9.55 7.93
CA LEU A 559 10.26 9.23 8.14
C LEU A 559 9.60 8.36 7.05
N SER A 560 10.37 7.72 6.17
CA SER A 560 9.81 6.76 5.22
C SER A 560 9.27 5.55 5.99
N PRO A 561 8.27 4.82 5.46
CA PRO A 561 7.85 3.56 6.05
C PRO A 561 9.05 2.62 6.20
N ILE A 562 9.16 1.95 7.34
CA ILE A 562 10.15 0.88 7.51
C ILE A 562 9.79 -0.21 6.51
N SER A 563 10.73 -0.51 5.59
CA SER A 563 10.52 -1.58 4.61
C SER A 563 10.35 -2.92 5.33
N GLU A 564 9.33 -3.67 4.94
CA GLU A 564 9.04 -5.01 5.48
C GLU A 564 10.25 -5.95 5.35
N GLU A 565 11.01 -5.81 4.27
CA GLU A 565 12.21 -6.61 3.99
C GLU A 565 13.32 -6.38 5.01
N THR A 566 13.25 -5.29 5.78
CA THR A 566 14.23 -4.94 6.81
C THR A 566 13.88 -5.51 8.18
N ILE A 567 12.71 -6.14 8.34
CA ILE A 567 12.36 -6.90 9.55
C ILE A 567 13.11 -8.23 9.49
N ARG A 568 14.36 -8.24 9.98
CA ARG A 568 15.27 -9.39 9.96
C ARG A 568 16.18 -9.42 11.19
N PRO A 569 16.69 -10.59 11.61
CA PRO A 569 17.53 -10.70 12.80
C PRO A 569 18.81 -9.85 12.71
N LEU A 570 19.54 -9.89 11.59
CA LEU A 570 20.78 -9.12 11.43
C LEU A 570 20.53 -7.61 11.33
N THR A 571 19.37 -7.19 10.81
CA THR A 571 19.00 -5.77 10.81
C THR A 571 18.73 -5.29 12.23
N ALA A 572 18.05 -6.06 13.08
CA ALA A 572 17.86 -5.72 14.49
C ALA A 572 19.17 -5.74 15.30
N LEU A 573 20.12 -6.62 14.96
CA LEU A 573 21.48 -6.52 15.50
C LEU A 573 22.13 -5.19 15.13
N ARG A 574 22.10 -4.82 13.84
CA ARG A 574 22.65 -3.55 13.36
C ARG A 574 22.04 -2.37 14.12
N ASP A 575 20.73 -2.38 14.31
CA ASP A 575 20.00 -1.38 15.08
C ASP A 575 20.55 -1.21 16.49
N VAL A 576 20.69 -2.31 17.24
CA VAL A 576 21.26 -2.30 18.60
C VAL A 576 22.69 -1.73 18.58
N VAL A 577 23.53 -2.18 17.65
CA VAL A 577 24.91 -1.67 17.51
C VAL A 577 24.90 -0.17 17.26
N THR A 578 24.11 0.31 16.30
CA THR A 578 24.06 1.74 15.94
C THR A 578 23.50 2.61 17.06
N LEU A 579 22.49 2.12 17.79
CA LEU A 579 21.92 2.83 18.92
C LEU A 579 22.95 2.97 20.06
N VAL A 580 23.66 1.89 20.40
CA VAL A 580 24.68 1.91 21.46
C VAL A 580 25.78 2.93 21.16
N HIS A 581 26.25 2.98 19.91
CA HIS A 581 27.25 3.98 19.49
C HIS A 581 26.68 5.41 19.53
N ALA A 582 25.43 5.61 19.09
CA ALA A 582 24.78 6.91 19.14
C ALA A 582 24.49 7.39 20.57
N LEU A 583 24.39 6.48 21.53
CA LEU A 583 24.33 6.78 22.97
C LEU A 583 25.70 7.16 23.56
N GLY A 584 26.80 7.02 22.79
CA GLY A 584 28.16 7.31 23.24
C GLY A 584 28.85 6.14 23.94
N TYR A 585 28.38 4.90 23.74
CA TYR A 585 28.93 3.69 24.34
C TYR A 585 29.51 2.75 23.29
N GLU A 586 30.58 2.03 23.65
CA GLU A 586 31.11 0.92 22.84
C GLU A 586 30.69 -0.46 23.37
N THR A 587 30.26 -0.51 24.64
CA THR A 587 29.86 -1.76 25.31
C THR A 587 28.57 -1.60 26.07
N ILE A 588 27.75 -2.65 26.05
CA ILE A 588 26.58 -2.84 26.91
C ILE A 588 27.03 -3.61 28.15
N HIS A 589 26.83 -3.04 29.34
CA HIS A 589 27.15 -3.71 30.60
C HIS A 589 26.26 -4.93 30.83
N THR A 590 24.95 -4.74 30.68
CA THR A 590 23.97 -5.82 30.74
C THR A 590 22.93 -5.59 29.66
N LEU A 591 22.82 -6.54 28.74
CA LEU A 591 21.73 -6.58 27.77
C LEU A 591 20.59 -7.40 28.36
N VAL A 592 19.38 -6.85 28.36
CA VAL A 592 18.17 -7.52 28.84
C VAL A 592 17.19 -7.63 27.70
N GLY A 593 16.60 -8.80 27.51
CA GLY A 593 15.54 -8.98 26.52
C GLY A 593 14.37 -9.77 27.10
N HIS A 594 13.15 -9.32 26.82
CA HIS A 594 11.90 -10.00 27.16
C HIS A 594 11.20 -10.51 25.90
N ASP A 595 10.69 -11.74 25.91
CA ASP A 595 9.96 -12.37 24.79
C ASP A 595 10.70 -12.20 23.44
N LEU A 596 10.15 -11.50 22.45
CA LEU A 596 10.80 -11.21 21.18
C LEU A 596 12.12 -10.43 21.36
N GLY A 597 12.19 -9.54 22.34
CA GLY A 597 13.41 -8.84 22.72
C GLY A 597 14.48 -9.80 23.25
N ALA A 598 14.10 -10.93 23.89
CA ALA A 598 15.04 -11.98 24.30
C ALA A 598 15.62 -12.72 23.10
N PHE A 599 14.83 -12.95 22.05
CA PHE A 599 15.32 -13.47 20.77
C PHE A 599 16.36 -12.54 20.16
N VAL A 600 16.06 -11.23 20.04
CA VAL A 600 17.00 -10.23 19.50
C VAL A 600 18.26 -10.14 20.37
N ALA A 601 18.11 -10.12 21.70
CA ALA A 601 19.24 -10.07 22.64
C ALA A 601 20.16 -11.29 22.52
N SER A 602 19.59 -12.49 22.34
CA SER A 602 20.35 -13.71 22.10
C SER A 602 21.17 -13.62 20.81
N MET A 603 20.57 -13.12 19.73
CA MET A 603 21.28 -12.91 18.45
C MET A 603 22.41 -11.89 18.57
N CYS A 604 22.21 -10.84 19.35
CA CYS A 604 23.26 -9.86 19.64
C CYS A 604 24.41 -10.48 20.42
N ALA A 605 24.12 -11.29 21.43
CA ALA A 605 25.13 -11.93 22.27
C ALA A 605 25.97 -12.97 21.53
N ILE A 606 25.39 -13.77 20.63
CA ILE A 606 26.17 -14.72 19.81
C ILE A 606 27.02 -14.00 18.75
N THR A 607 26.54 -12.88 18.21
CA THR A 607 27.22 -12.19 17.09
C THR A 607 28.26 -11.19 17.57
N ARG A 608 28.00 -10.52 18.69
CA ARG A 608 28.85 -9.45 19.26
C ARG A 608 29.12 -9.69 20.76
N PRO A 609 29.69 -10.85 21.14
CA PRO A 609 30.05 -11.12 22.54
C PRO A 609 31.09 -10.12 23.07
N ASN A 610 31.87 -9.49 22.19
CA ASN A 610 32.81 -8.42 22.55
C ASN A 610 32.13 -7.11 22.99
N MET A 611 30.87 -6.89 22.61
CA MET A 611 30.11 -5.67 22.92
C MET A 611 29.27 -5.83 24.19
N ILE A 612 28.99 -7.05 24.64
CA ILE A 612 28.00 -7.33 25.69
C ILE A 612 28.68 -8.05 26.85
N LYS A 613 28.71 -7.43 28.04
CA LYS A 613 29.39 -8.02 29.21
C LYS A 613 28.53 -9.06 29.96
N SER A 614 27.21 -8.91 29.96
CA SER A 614 26.27 -9.88 30.55
C SER A 614 24.91 -9.83 29.86
N LEU A 615 24.13 -10.91 29.98
CA LEU A 615 22.84 -11.10 29.33
C LEU A 615 21.78 -11.62 30.31
N VAL A 616 20.60 -10.98 30.31
CA VAL A 616 19.40 -11.49 30.98
C VAL A 616 18.33 -11.77 29.92
N LEU A 617 17.87 -13.01 29.83
CA LEU A 617 16.77 -13.42 28.95
C LEU A 617 15.51 -13.65 29.80
N MET A 618 14.39 -13.09 29.36
CA MET A 618 13.12 -13.17 30.09
C MET A 618 12.00 -13.77 29.25
N ALA A 619 11.22 -14.67 29.86
CA ALA A 619 10.00 -15.28 29.30
C ALA A 619 10.15 -16.02 27.95
N HIS A 620 11.38 -16.12 27.42
CA HIS A 620 11.69 -16.84 26.19
C HIS A 620 13.12 -17.42 26.29
N PRO A 621 13.28 -18.73 26.59
CA PRO A 621 14.60 -19.34 26.71
C PRO A 621 15.32 -19.43 25.35
N PHE A 622 16.65 -19.52 25.39
CA PHE A 622 17.48 -19.69 24.20
C PHE A 622 17.78 -21.17 23.96
N LYS A 623 17.07 -21.79 23.00
CA LYS A 623 17.26 -23.20 22.63
C LYS A 623 18.58 -23.51 21.91
N GLY A 624 19.34 -22.50 21.49
CA GLY A 624 20.57 -22.65 20.71
C GLY A 624 20.48 -22.13 19.28
N SER A 625 21.64 -21.95 18.65
CA SER A 625 21.75 -21.60 17.23
C SER A 625 21.37 -22.77 16.31
N PRO A 626 21.02 -22.53 15.04
CA PRO A 626 20.88 -23.61 14.04
C PRO A 626 22.08 -24.56 14.03
N ARG A 627 21.89 -25.82 13.63
CA ARG A 627 22.99 -26.77 13.37
C ARG A 627 22.98 -27.18 11.90
N LEU A 628 24.15 -27.36 11.31
CA LEU A 628 24.31 -27.86 9.94
C LEU A 628 24.77 -29.32 9.98
N PRO A 629 24.20 -30.21 9.15
CA PRO A 629 24.61 -31.61 9.08
C PRO A 629 26.01 -31.74 8.46
N LEU A 630 26.74 -32.79 8.86
CA LEU A 630 28.08 -33.10 8.35
C LEU A 630 27.99 -34.16 7.23
N GLY A 631 28.64 -33.93 6.08
CA GLY A 631 28.86 -34.97 5.05
C GLY A 631 28.05 -34.83 3.74
N LYS A 632 28.16 -35.84 2.86
CA LYS A 632 27.66 -35.83 1.48
C LYS A 632 26.13 -35.90 1.34
N GLU A 633 25.40 -36.17 2.41
CA GLU A 633 23.93 -36.16 2.44
C GLU A 633 23.33 -34.78 2.82
N ALA A 634 24.17 -33.74 2.94
CA ALA A 634 23.74 -32.40 3.34
C ALA A 634 22.81 -31.70 2.34
N ALA A 635 22.89 -31.99 1.03
CA ALA A 635 22.16 -31.23 0.01
C ALA A 635 20.61 -31.38 0.05
N PRO A 636 20.03 -32.60 0.18
CA PRO A 636 18.60 -32.77 0.39
C PRO A 636 18.12 -32.29 1.76
N GLN A 637 19.00 -32.34 2.77
CA GLN A 637 18.68 -31.98 4.16
C GLN A 637 18.78 -30.47 4.43
N LEU A 638 19.63 -29.74 3.71
CA LEU A 638 19.71 -28.27 3.73
C LEU A 638 18.37 -27.60 3.41
N VAL A 639 17.55 -28.23 2.56
CA VAL A 639 16.18 -27.80 2.26
C VAL A 639 15.22 -28.03 3.45
N SER A 640 15.52 -29.01 4.32
CA SER A 640 14.73 -29.35 5.51
C SER A 640 15.14 -28.63 6.80
N LEU A 641 16.38 -28.11 6.90
CA LEU A 641 16.96 -27.41 8.06
C LEU A 641 16.31 -26.06 8.40
N LEU A 642 15.47 -25.63 7.49
CA LEU A 642 14.62 -24.46 7.58
C LEU A 642 13.37 -24.77 8.43
N ARG A 643 12.99 -26.04 8.59
CA ARG A 643 12.03 -26.50 9.62
C ARG A 643 12.80 -27.07 10.81
N PRO A 644 12.25 -27.05 12.04
CA PRO A 644 12.87 -27.77 13.14
C PRO A 644 12.87 -29.26 12.79
N LYS A 645 14.05 -29.88 12.60
CA LYS A 645 14.19 -31.33 12.66
C LYS A 645 15.18 -31.70 13.76
N GLN A 646 14.65 -32.40 14.77
CA GLN A 646 15.32 -32.93 15.94
C GLN A 646 15.75 -34.38 15.68
N GLU A 647 16.90 -34.59 15.05
CA GLU A 647 17.52 -35.93 14.97
C GLU A 647 19.04 -35.75 15.08
N ASP A 648 19.60 -36.00 16.27
CA ASP A 648 20.89 -36.65 16.45
C ASP A 648 21.02 -37.21 17.87
N GLU A 649 21.77 -38.31 17.98
CA GLU A 649 21.73 -39.35 19.01
C GLU A 649 21.87 -38.86 20.47
N GLY A 650 20.73 -38.80 21.18
CA GLY A 650 20.67 -38.62 22.63
C GLY A 650 19.29 -38.12 23.10
N LYS A 651 18.37 -39.04 23.45
CA LYS A 651 16.99 -38.77 23.91
C LYS A 651 16.22 -37.75 23.03
N ALA A 652 15.90 -38.13 21.80
CA ALA A 652 15.13 -37.27 20.89
C ALA A 652 13.71 -36.98 21.45
N ILE A 653 13.36 -35.70 21.53
CA ILE A 653 11.99 -35.25 21.79
C ILE A 653 11.14 -35.61 20.56
N LYS A 654 9.99 -36.26 20.77
CA LYS A 654 9.07 -36.62 19.67
C LYS A 654 8.49 -35.36 19.04
N SER A 655 8.39 -35.29 17.70
CA SER A 655 7.86 -34.12 16.99
C SER A 655 7.02 -34.51 15.77
N ASP A 656 5.95 -33.75 15.51
CA ASP A 656 5.19 -33.82 14.25
C ASP A 656 5.93 -33.06 13.14
N ASN A 657 6.00 -33.64 11.93
CA ASN A 657 6.68 -33.03 10.78
C ASN A 657 5.97 -31.77 10.25
N ASP A 658 4.64 -31.73 10.37
CA ASP A 658 3.81 -30.58 10.05
C ASP A 658 2.78 -30.37 11.17
N ILE A 659 3.19 -29.55 12.13
CA ILE A 659 2.39 -29.28 13.32
C ILE A 659 1.06 -28.58 12.98
N GLN A 660 0.98 -27.80 11.90
CA GLN A 660 -0.29 -27.15 11.52
C GLN A 660 -1.29 -28.18 11.04
N SER A 661 -0.87 -29.04 10.11
CA SER A 661 -1.71 -30.13 9.61
C SER A 661 -2.14 -31.09 10.72
N SER A 662 -1.29 -31.33 11.73
CA SER A 662 -1.66 -32.13 12.89
C SER A 662 -2.66 -31.41 13.81
N LEU A 663 -2.46 -30.12 14.11
CA LEU A 663 -3.36 -29.33 14.96
C LEU A 663 -4.77 -29.21 14.38
N LEU A 664 -4.89 -29.12 13.04
CA LEU A 664 -6.18 -29.06 12.36
C LEU A 664 -7.00 -30.36 12.47
N LYS A 665 -6.36 -31.49 12.82
CA LYS A 665 -7.03 -32.79 13.01
C LYS A 665 -7.56 -33.00 14.43
N LEU A 666 -7.24 -32.10 15.37
CA LEU A 666 -7.81 -32.15 16.71
C LEU A 666 -9.31 -31.80 16.66
N ASP A 667 -10.03 -32.20 17.69
CA ASP A 667 -11.44 -31.83 17.88
C ASP A 667 -11.61 -31.04 19.19
N PRO A 668 -11.96 -29.74 19.15
CA PRO A 668 -12.14 -28.93 17.95
C PRO A 668 -10.81 -28.62 17.23
N PRO A 669 -10.81 -28.34 15.91
CA PRO A 669 -9.61 -28.01 15.13
C PRO A 669 -8.82 -26.84 15.70
N ARG A 670 -7.49 -26.94 15.69
CA ARG A 670 -6.57 -25.94 16.25
C ARG A 670 -5.58 -25.39 15.22
N LYS A 671 -4.97 -24.24 15.52
CA LYS A 671 -3.85 -23.65 14.77
C LYS A 671 -2.86 -22.97 15.73
N HIS A 672 -1.60 -22.88 15.33
CA HIS A 672 -0.56 -22.29 16.19
C HIS A 672 -0.42 -20.79 15.94
N TYR A 673 -0.32 -20.00 17.00
CA TYR A 673 -0.37 -18.54 16.92
C TYR A 673 0.71 -17.91 16.01
N LYS A 674 1.95 -18.42 16.04
CA LYS A 674 3.03 -17.92 15.15
C LYS A 674 2.65 -17.97 13.66
N TYR A 675 1.96 -19.03 13.23
CA TYR A 675 1.54 -19.20 11.84
C TYR A 675 0.34 -18.31 11.52
N TYR A 676 -0.60 -18.17 12.47
CA TYR A 676 -1.70 -17.23 12.34
C TYR A 676 -1.20 -15.78 12.23
N ASN A 677 -0.35 -15.34 13.16
CA ASN A 677 0.21 -13.99 13.20
C ASN A 677 1.10 -13.67 11.99
N ALA A 678 1.66 -14.69 11.33
CA ALA A 678 2.42 -14.54 10.09
C ALA A 678 1.53 -14.43 8.83
N SER A 679 0.23 -14.71 8.93
CA SER A 679 -0.72 -14.63 7.81
C SER A 679 -1.10 -13.18 7.46
N SER A 680 -1.52 -12.94 6.22
CA SER A 680 -1.95 -11.61 5.77
C SER A 680 -3.17 -11.09 6.54
N GLY A 681 -4.16 -11.95 6.81
CA GLY A 681 -5.40 -11.57 7.50
C GLY A 681 -5.23 -11.24 9.00
N ALA A 682 -4.10 -11.59 9.62
CA ALA A 682 -3.87 -11.24 11.02
C ALA A 682 -3.60 -9.75 11.23
N VAL A 683 -3.07 -9.04 10.22
CA VAL A 683 -2.75 -7.61 10.35
C VAL A 683 -4.01 -6.79 10.59
N ASP A 684 -5.02 -6.95 9.74
CA ASP A 684 -6.27 -6.21 9.85
C ASP A 684 -7.00 -6.59 11.15
N GLU A 685 -6.97 -7.87 11.51
CA GLU A 685 -7.63 -8.36 12.72
C GLU A 685 -7.00 -7.85 14.01
N TRP A 686 -5.67 -7.78 14.10
CA TRP A 686 -5.01 -7.16 15.24
C TRP A 686 -5.26 -5.65 15.26
N SER A 687 -5.27 -5.00 14.10
CA SER A 687 -5.26 -3.53 13.98
C SER A 687 -6.64 -2.88 14.08
N HIS A 688 -7.70 -3.60 13.74
CA HIS A 688 -9.05 -3.02 13.65
C HIS A 688 -10.11 -3.91 14.31
N PRO A 689 -11.18 -3.31 14.89
CA PRO A 689 -11.37 -1.86 15.09
C PRO A 689 -10.46 -1.28 16.20
N THR A 690 -10.11 0.00 16.07
CA THR A 690 -9.28 0.78 17.01
C THR A 690 -10.11 1.32 18.19
N GLY A 691 -9.48 2.01 19.14
CA GLY A 691 -10.18 2.63 20.27
C GLY A 691 -10.66 1.60 21.31
N GLN A 692 -11.91 1.69 21.75
CA GLN A 692 -12.44 0.83 22.82
C GLN A 692 -12.34 -0.68 22.51
N PRO A 693 -12.68 -1.17 21.30
CA PRO A 693 -12.44 -2.58 20.95
C PRO A 693 -10.96 -3.01 21.00
N MET A 694 -10.02 -2.12 20.66
CA MET A 694 -8.58 -2.39 20.79
C MET A 694 -8.19 -2.49 22.27
N HIS A 695 -8.69 -1.56 23.09
CA HIS A 695 -8.47 -1.56 24.52
C HIS A 695 -8.95 -2.85 25.17
N GLU A 696 -10.18 -3.29 24.89
CA GLU A 696 -10.74 -4.55 25.40
C GLU A 696 -9.93 -5.78 24.96
N PHE A 697 -9.52 -5.81 23.69
CA PHE A 697 -8.68 -6.88 23.17
C PHE A 697 -7.33 -6.96 23.88
N LEU A 698 -6.59 -5.84 23.95
CA LEU A 698 -5.28 -5.81 24.59
C LEU A 698 -5.40 -6.10 26.10
N ARG A 699 -6.41 -5.55 26.78
CA ARG A 699 -6.68 -5.86 28.19
C ARG A 699 -6.83 -7.37 28.40
N GLY A 700 -7.64 -8.02 27.57
CA GLY A 700 -7.81 -9.47 27.61
C GLY A 700 -6.51 -10.22 27.27
N TYR A 701 -5.78 -9.78 26.25
CA TYR A 701 -4.52 -10.41 25.82
C TYR A 701 -3.45 -10.37 26.91
N PHE A 702 -3.29 -9.22 27.58
CA PHE A 702 -2.38 -9.07 28.71
C PHE A 702 -2.81 -9.91 29.91
N HIS A 703 -4.09 -9.85 30.30
CA HIS A 703 -4.63 -10.63 31.43
C HIS A 703 -4.45 -12.14 31.24
N LEU A 704 -4.83 -12.68 30.09
CA LEU A 704 -4.75 -14.13 29.84
C LEU A 704 -3.32 -14.66 29.88
N LYS A 705 -2.32 -13.81 29.67
CA LYS A 705 -0.89 -14.16 29.75
C LYS A 705 -0.24 -13.86 31.11
N SER A 706 -0.95 -13.24 32.05
CA SER A 706 -0.43 -12.89 33.39
C SER A 706 -0.61 -14.04 34.39
N ALA A 707 -0.08 -13.85 35.61
CA ALA A 707 -0.37 -14.74 36.74
C ALA A 707 -1.80 -14.63 37.27
N ASP A 708 -2.54 -13.58 36.92
CA ASP A 708 -3.92 -13.38 37.39
C ASP A 708 -4.90 -14.32 36.66
N TYR A 709 -4.55 -14.84 35.48
CA TYR A 709 -5.32 -15.87 34.79
C TYR A 709 -5.07 -17.25 35.42
N SER A 710 -5.98 -17.68 36.29
CA SER A 710 -5.86 -18.91 37.09
C SER A 710 -5.72 -20.22 36.29
N LEU A 711 -6.04 -20.20 34.99
CA LEU A 711 -5.91 -21.37 34.10
C LEU A 711 -4.50 -21.50 33.51
N ASN A 712 -3.60 -20.54 33.71
CA ASN A 712 -2.18 -20.69 33.39
C ASN A 712 -1.51 -21.68 34.34
N LYS A 713 -1.41 -22.94 33.91
CA LYS A 713 -0.74 -24.03 34.64
C LYS A 713 0.44 -24.60 33.84
N PRO A 714 1.50 -23.80 33.65
CA PRO A 714 2.63 -24.19 32.82
C PRO A 714 3.35 -25.43 33.36
N ARG A 715 3.76 -26.29 32.43
CA ARG A 715 4.65 -27.44 32.69
C ARG A 715 5.59 -27.64 31.50
N PRO A 716 6.76 -28.27 31.69
CA PRO A 716 7.55 -28.78 30.59
C PRO A 716 6.69 -29.63 29.65
N LEU A 717 6.79 -29.36 28.35
CA LEU A 717 6.14 -30.15 27.31
C LEU A 717 7.03 -31.36 26.96
N GLU A 718 6.44 -32.53 26.85
CA GLU A 718 7.16 -33.78 26.60
C GLU A 718 7.53 -33.98 25.12
N SER A 719 6.77 -33.34 24.22
CA SER A 719 6.89 -33.54 22.77
C SER A 719 6.36 -32.34 21.98
N TRP A 720 6.81 -32.18 20.75
CA TRP A 720 6.27 -31.23 19.78
C TRP A 720 5.19 -31.90 18.90
N THR A 721 4.17 -32.45 19.54
CA THR A 721 3.04 -33.10 18.85
C THR A 721 1.76 -32.33 19.07
N ALA A 722 0.82 -32.36 18.13
CA ALA A 722 -0.43 -31.61 18.25
C ALA A 722 -1.18 -31.88 19.56
N GLN A 723 -1.25 -33.15 19.99
CA GLN A 723 -1.88 -33.53 21.25
C GLN A 723 -1.18 -32.87 22.44
N GLU A 724 0.15 -32.94 22.51
CA GLU A 724 0.90 -32.44 23.66
C GLU A 724 0.87 -30.90 23.73
N ILE A 725 1.06 -30.22 22.60
CA ILE A 725 1.08 -28.74 22.61
C ILE A 725 -0.31 -28.13 22.82
N SER A 726 -1.39 -28.89 22.58
CA SER A 726 -2.78 -28.41 22.73
C SER A 726 -3.20 -28.11 24.16
N VAL A 727 -2.37 -28.49 25.16
CA VAL A 727 -2.58 -28.10 26.57
C VAL A 727 -2.29 -26.62 26.81
N MET A 728 -1.56 -25.97 25.90
CA MET A 728 -1.30 -24.54 26.00
C MET A 728 -2.59 -23.74 25.74
N PRO A 729 -2.76 -22.56 26.38
CA PRO A 729 -3.95 -21.72 26.20
C PRO A 729 -4.13 -21.21 24.76
N HIS A 730 -5.31 -20.67 24.43
CA HIS A 730 -5.63 -20.32 23.03
C HIS A 730 -4.81 -19.14 22.49
N TYR A 731 -4.16 -18.35 23.35
CA TYR A 731 -3.18 -17.34 22.90
C TYR A 731 -1.89 -17.94 22.32
N TYR A 732 -1.64 -19.24 22.49
CA TYR A 732 -0.57 -20.00 21.82
C TYR A 732 -1.11 -21.05 20.84
N VAL A 733 -2.10 -21.85 21.25
CA VAL A 733 -2.74 -22.88 20.41
C VAL A 733 -4.22 -22.57 20.24
N MET A 734 -4.52 -21.80 19.20
CA MET A 734 -5.80 -21.18 18.91
C MET A 734 -6.82 -22.21 18.42
N ARG A 735 -8.12 -21.96 18.64
CA ARG A 735 -9.18 -22.51 17.80
C ARG A 735 -8.99 -22.08 16.34
N ALA A 736 -9.07 -23.04 15.42
CA ALA A 736 -8.79 -22.79 14.01
C ALA A 736 -9.84 -21.89 13.34
N ASP A 737 -11.10 -21.96 13.78
CA ASP A 737 -12.24 -21.20 13.26
C ASP A 737 -12.29 -19.74 13.77
N LEU A 738 -11.44 -19.37 14.74
CA LEU A 738 -11.44 -18.05 15.35
C LEU A 738 -10.19 -17.24 15.00
N SER A 739 -10.33 -15.92 15.03
CA SER A 739 -9.22 -14.96 14.97
C SER A 739 -8.49 -14.83 16.32
N MET A 740 -7.44 -14.01 16.42
CA MET A 740 -6.79 -13.79 17.73
C MET A 740 -7.75 -13.11 18.71
N ARG A 741 -8.42 -12.02 18.34
CA ARG A 741 -9.44 -11.39 19.21
C ARG A 741 -10.56 -12.36 19.53
N GLY A 742 -10.95 -13.22 18.58
CA GLY A 742 -11.96 -14.26 18.81
C GLY A 742 -11.55 -15.25 19.89
N ASN A 743 -10.29 -15.73 19.88
CA ASN A 743 -9.75 -16.61 20.91
C ASN A 743 -9.62 -15.90 22.26
N ILE A 744 -9.12 -14.65 22.28
CA ILE A 744 -9.04 -13.87 23.51
C ILE A 744 -10.43 -13.64 24.11
N LYS A 745 -11.42 -13.28 23.30
CA LYS A 745 -12.81 -13.11 23.75
C LYS A 745 -13.39 -14.40 24.30
N LEU A 746 -13.11 -15.54 23.66
CA LEU A 746 -13.54 -16.86 24.12
C LEU A 746 -12.97 -17.19 25.51
N ASP A 747 -11.66 -16.99 25.71
CA ASP A 747 -11.02 -17.30 26.98
C ASP A 747 -11.39 -16.30 28.08
N MET A 748 -11.56 -15.01 27.74
CA MET A 748 -12.08 -14.00 28.68
C MET A 748 -13.53 -14.27 29.11
N ALA A 749 -14.32 -14.98 28.31
CA ALA A 749 -15.67 -15.39 28.71
C ALA A 749 -15.66 -16.46 29.82
N GLN A 750 -14.56 -17.20 29.97
CA GLN A 750 -14.39 -18.20 31.03
C GLN A 750 -14.05 -17.57 32.38
N GLU A 751 -13.55 -16.32 32.39
CA GLU A 751 -13.32 -15.58 33.64
C GLU A 751 -14.62 -15.31 34.39
N SER A 752 -14.54 -15.11 35.71
CA SER A 752 -15.72 -14.71 36.47
C SER A 752 -16.11 -13.26 36.16
N ALA A 753 -17.38 -12.91 36.36
CA ALA A 753 -17.84 -11.53 36.20
C ALA A 753 -17.08 -10.58 37.16
N ASP A 754 -16.76 -11.06 38.37
CA ASP A 754 -16.02 -10.29 39.37
C ASP A 754 -14.58 -10.02 38.96
N VAL A 755 -13.88 -10.99 38.34
CA VAL A 755 -12.52 -10.77 37.81
C VAL A 755 -12.57 -9.78 36.66
N ARG A 756 -13.48 -9.97 35.70
CA ARG A 756 -13.65 -9.06 34.56
C ARG A 756 -13.93 -7.62 34.96
N ALA A 757 -14.75 -7.42 36.00
CA ALA A 757 -15.09 -6.09 36.49
C ALA A 757 -13.91 -5.35 37.15
N LYS A 758 -12.86 -6.07 37.56
CA LYS A 758 -11.71 -5.52 38.30
C LYS A 758 -10.41 -5.49 37.50
N LEU A 759 -10.43 -5.84 36.22
CA LEU A 759 -9.22 -5.88 35.40
C LEU A 759 -8.51 -4.52 35.31
N SER A 760 -9.27 -3.42 35.29
CA SER A 760 -8.73 -2.04 35.31
C SER A 760 -8.13 -1.63 36.65
N GLU A 761 -8.43 -2.37 37.73
CA GLU A 761 -7.88 -2.17 39.07
C GLU A 761 -6.55 -2.91 39.29
N THR A 762 -6.07 -3.67 38.30
CA THR A 762 -4.82 -4.43 38.41
C THR A 762 -3.62 -3.49 38.58
N PRO A 763 -2.82 -3.63 39.66
CA PRO A 763 -1.79 -2.64 40.00
C PRO A 763 -0.55 -2.70 39.10
N TRP A 764 -0.43 -3.72 38.26
CA TRP A 764 0.70 -3.90 37.34
C TRP A 764 0.43 -3.43 35.91
N LEU A 765 -0.82 -3.08 35.60
CA LEU A 765 -1.22 -2.51 34.31
C LEU A 765 -2.52 -1.71 34.45
N THR A 766 -2.42 -0.44 34.80
CA THR A 766 -3.57 0.46 34.87
C THR A 766 -4.18 0.73 33.48
N ASP A 767 -5.38 1.29 33.40
CA ASP A 767 -5.98 1.70 32.11
C ASP A 767 -5.17 2.81 31.43
N ALA A 768 -4.60 3.75 32.20
CA ALA A 768 -3.73 4.79 31.64
C ALA A 768 -2.47 4.21 31.00
N GLU A 769 -1.86 3.19 31.63
CA GLU A 769 -0.71 2.49 31.08
C GLU A 769 -1.10 1.63 29.87
N LEU A 770 -2.26 0.95 29.90
CA LEU A 770 -2.75 0.20 28.75
C LEU A 770 -3.05 1.12 27.55
N GLN A 771 -3.54 2.33 27.82
CA GLN A 771 -3.85 3.31 26.78
C GLN A 771 -2.62 3.68 25.93
N VAL A 772 -1.41 3.64 26.50
CA VAL A 772 -0.17 3.83 25.74
C VAL A 772 -0.08 2.83 24.56
N TYR A 773 -0.36 1.56 24.80
CA TYR A 773 -0.31 0.55 23.73
C TYR A 773 -1.46 0.75 22.73
N VAL A 774 -2.66 1.06 23.23
CA VAL A 774 -3.83 1.31 22.38
C VAL A 774 -3.57 2.48 21.43
N ASP A 775 -3.01 3.58 21.92
CA ASP A 775 -2.71 4.76 21.13
C ASP A 775 -1.64 4.48 20.07
N GLU A 776 -0.54 3.83 20.46
CA GLU A 776 0.56 3.55 19.55
C GLU A 776 0.17 2.55 18.44
N TYR A 777 -0.60 1.51 18.76
CA TYR A 777 -1.08 0.56 17.75
C TYR A 777 -2.27 1.07 16.94
N SER A 778 -3.10 1.96 17.50
CA SER A 778 -4.10 2.67 16.69
C SER A 778 -3.44 3.61 15.69
N ARG A 779 -2.27 4.18 16.03
CA ARG A 779 -1.51 5.06 15.14
C ARG A 779 -0.73 4.31 14.05
N ASN A 780 -0.11 3.18 14.39
CA ASN A 780 0.84 2.51 13.49
C ASN A 780 0.37 1.17 12.91
N SER A 781 -0.78 0.65 13.35
CA SER A 781 -1.21 -0.75 13.13
C SER A 781 -0.23 -1.79 13.72
N PHE A 782 -0.62 -3.06 13.69
CA PHE A 782 0.27 -4.19 14.03
C PHE A 782 1.07 -4.70 12.83
N ARG A 783 0.98 -4.06 11.66
CA ARG A 783 1.52 -4.57 10.40
C ARG A 783 3.01 -4.91 10.48
N LEU A 784 3.84 -3.97 10.92
CA LEU A 784 5.29 -4.19 10.99
C LEU A 784 5.71 -5.08 12.17
N SER A 785 5.02 -4.99 13.31
CA SER A 785 5.31 -5.80 14.48
C SER A 785 4.99 -7.27 14.25
N LEU A 786 3.91 -7.60 13.53
CA LEU A 786 3.53 -8.97 13.19
C LEU A 786 4.49 -9.64 12.19
N LEU A 787 5.22 -8.88 11.36
CA LEU A 787 6.21 -9.45 10.44
C LEU A 787 7.35 -10.19 11.15
N TRP A 788 7.61 -9.89 12.43
CA TRP A 788 8.54 -10.68 13.24
C TRP A 788 8.11 -12.15 13.35
N TYR A 789 6.81 -12.46 13.32
CA TYR A 789 6.34 -13.85 13.28
C TYR A 789 6.63 -14.53 11.96
N LYS A 790 6.61 -13.80 10.82
CA LYS A 790 7.11 -14.34 9.54
C LYS A 790 8.58 -14.69 9.66
N VAL A 791 9.42 -13.84 10.24
CA VAL A 791 10.85 -14.14 10.46
C VAL A 791 11.06 -15.40 11.30
N LEU A 792 10.20 -15.63 12.31
CA LEU A 792 10.32 -16.78 13.22
C LEU A 792 9.87 -18.12 12.59
N ILE A 793 9.10 -18.11 11.51
CA ILE A 793 8.60 -19.34 10.87
C ILE A 793 9.07 -19.52 9.42
N ASP A 794 9.40 -18.43 8.72
CA ASP A 794 9.91 -18.43 7.36
C ASP A 794 11.43 -18.51 7.42
N PRO A 795 12.00 -19.64 6.99
CA PRO A 795 13.41 -19.86 7.19
C PRO A 795 14.27 -19.14 6.15
N ALA A 796 13.69 -18.76 4.99
CA ALA A 796 14.37 -17.90 4.03
C ALA A 796 14.60 -16.49 4.60
N LEU A 797 13.72 -16.03 5.50
CA LEU A 797 13.87 -14.74 6.17
C LEU A 797 14.92 -14.75 7.30
N SER A 798 15.21 -15.93 7.86
CA SER A 798 16.19 -16.12 8.94
C SER A 798 17.47 -16.85 8.50
N ALA A 799 17.66 -17.09 7.20
CA ALA A 799 18.79 -17.84 6.63
C ALA A 799 20.16 -17.28 7.03
N ASP A 800 20.27 -15.96 7.24
CA ASP A 800 21.52 -15.32 7.69
C ASP A 800 22.02 -15.86 9.04
N LEU A 801 21.14 -16.42 9.88
CA LEU A 801 21.53 -17.02 11.16
C LEU A 801 22.35 -18.31 11.00
N LEU A 802 22.36 -18.92 9.80
CA LEU A 802 23.20 -20.08 9.51
C LEU A 802 24.70 -19.74 9.59
N CYS A 803 25.08 -18.46 9.45
CA CYS A 803 26.45 -17.99 9.69
C CYS A 803 26.95 -18.26 11.12
N PHE A 804 26.02 -18.47 12.06
CA PHE A 804 26.31 -18.73 13.48
C PHE A 804 25.94 -20.15 13.90
N ALA A 805 25.86 -21.08 12.94
CA ALA A 805 25.48 -22.45 13.23
C ALA A 805 26.43 -23.11 14.25
N GLY A 806 25.86 -23.78 15.25
CA GLY A 806 26.58 -24.43 16.35
C GLY A 806 27.15 -23.50 17.42
N THR A 807 26.95 -22.18 17.33
CA THR A 807 27.41 -21.22 18.35
C THR A 807 26.60 -21.31 19.64
N LYS A 808 27.28 -21.09 20.76
CA LYS A 808 26.68 -21.02 22.10
C LYS A 808 26.84 -19.62 22.66
N LEU A 809 25.94 -19.22 23.55
CA LEU A 809 26.12 -18.01 24.33
C LEU A 809 27.38 -18.15 25.21
N ALA A 810 28.32 -17.22 25.03
CA ALA A 810 29.66 -17.25 25.62
C ALA A 810 29.94 -16.05 26.54
N ILE A 811 28.88 -15.50 27.13
CA ILE A 811 28.92 -14.38 28.08
C ILE A 811 28.05 -14.72 29.30
N PRO A 812 28.33 -14.19 30.51
CA PRO A 812 27.51 -14.39 31.71
C PRO A 812 26.02 -14.20 31.42
N THR A 813 25.25 -15.28 31.49
CA THR A 813 23.86 -15.34 31.04
C THR A 813 22.96 -15.88 32.14
N LYS A 814 21.84 -15.19 32.38
CA LYS A 814 20.80 -15.58 33.34
C LYS A 814 19.44 -15.63 32.68
N TYR A 815 18.60 -16.57 33.10
CA TYR A 815 17.21 -16.66 32.68
C TYR A 815 16.26 -16.25 33.81
N VAL A 816 15.23 -15.46 33.49
CA VAL A 816 14.20 -15.02 34.46
C VAL A 816 12.81 -15.18 33.86
N SER A 817 11.88 -15.82 34.57
CA SER A 817 10.48 -15.94 34.13
C SER A 817 9.53 -16.03 35.34
N GLY A 818 8.22 -16.08 35.11
CA GLY A 818 7.21 -16.22 36.14
C GLY A 818 6.73 -17.66 36.33
N THR A 819 6.19 -17.99 37.51
CA THR A 819 5.65 -19.33 37.78
C THR A 819 4.43 -19.70 36.92
N HIS A 820 3.74 -18.72 36.33
CA HIS A 820 2.55 -18.93 35.48
C HIS A 820 2.85 -18.69 33.99
N ASP A 821 4.12 -18.56 33.61
CA ASP A 821 4.52 -18.27 32.23
C ASP A 821 4.70 -19.54 31.39
N TRP A 822 3.78 -19.78 30.46
CA TRP A 822 3.94 -20.81 29.43
C TRP A 822 5.10 -20.53 28.47
N GLY A 823 5.56 -19.28 28.36
CA GLY A 823 6.68 -18.89 27.50
C GLY A 823 7.98 -19.65 27.78
N THR A 824 8.22 -20.04 29.03
CA THR A 824 9.35 -20.90 29.42
C THR A 824 9.30 -22.28 28.78
N TYR A 825 8.10 -22.87 28.66
CA TYR A 825 7.92 -24.25 28.24
C TYR A 825 7.28 -24.40 26.87
N GLN A 826 6.97 -23.29 26.19
CA GLN A 826 6.31 -23.29 24.89
C GLN A 826 7.14 -24.01 23.82
N VAL A 827 8.46 -24.17 24.02
CA VAL A 827 9.33 -25.01 23.20
C VAL A 827 9.93 -26.10 24.10
N PRO A 828 9.62 -27.39 23.88
CA PRO A 828 10.18 -28.50 24.65
C PRO A 828 11.71 -28.46 24.70
N GLY A 829 12.29 -28.59 25.90
CA GLY A 829 13.74 -28.70 26.11
C GLY A 829 14.54 -27.38 26.01
N ALA A 830 13.89 -26.24 25.77
CA ALA A 830 14.61 -24.99 25.49
C ALA A 830 15.34 -24.41 26.72
N LEU A 831 14.76 -24.53 27.92
CA LEU A 831 15.43 -24.09 29.15
C LEU A 831 16.52 -25.10 29.56
N GLU A 832 16.22 -26.40 29.41
CA GLU A 832 17.13 -27.50 29.68
C GLU A 832 18.39 -27.41 28.80
N ALA A 833 18.27 -26.94 27.56
CA ALA A 833 19.41 -26.68 26.68
C ALA A 833 20.34 -25.59 27.25
N MET A 834 19.80 -24.57 27.93
CA MET A 834 20.61 -23.54 28.59
C MET A 834 21.31 -24.12 29.83
N GLU A 835 20.58 -24.92 30.62
CA GLU A 835 21.06 -25.49 31.89
C GLU A 835 22.11 -26.60 31.69
N SER A 836 21.94 -27.43 30.66
CA SER A 836 22.82 -28.56 30.35
C SER A 836 24.11 -28.15 29.63
N GLY A 837 24.24 -26.89 29.23
CA GLY A 837 25.38 -26.39 28.48
C GLY A 837 25.27 -26.56 26.96
N GLU A 838 24.10 -26.91 26.44
CA GLU A 838 23.86 -27.10 25.01
C GLU A 838 23.80 -25.79 24.24
N SER A 839 23.10 -24.77 24.77
CA SER A 839 22.91 -23.47 24.12
C SER A 839 23.68 -22.32 24.78
N VAL A 840 24.04 -22.48 26.05
CA VAL A 840 24.89 -21.55 26.82
C VAL A 840 26.13 -22.31 27.25
N ARG A 841 27.32 -21.72 27.21
CA ARG A 841 28.49 -22.40 27.78
C ARG A 841 28.32 -22.54 29.29
N SER A 842 28.72 -23.69 29.85
CA SER A 842 28.54 -23.99 31.28
C SER A 842 29.26 -22.99 32.19
N ASP A 843 30.42 -22.46 31.79
CA ASP A 843 31.16 -21.42 32.52
C ASP A 843 30.51 -20.03 32.45
N CYS A 844 29.58 -19.84 31.52
CA CYS A 844 28.82 -18.61 31.31
C CYS A 844 27.41 -18.64 31.90
N TRP A 845 26.87 -19.82 32.23
CA TRP A 845 25.54 -19.94 32.82
C TRP A 845 25.53 -19.40 34.26
N ARG A 846 24.51 -18.61 34.60
CA ARG A 846 24.32 -17.98 35.93
C ARG A 846 22.99 -18.38 36.58
N GLY A 847 22.35 -19.42 36.06
CA GLY A 847 21.12 -20.00 36.60
C GLY A 847 19.83 -19.41 36.02
N SER A 848 18.74 -20.11 36.31
CA SER A 848 17.36 -19.71 36.03
C SER A 848 16.68 -19.25 37.32
N VAL A 849 15.82 -18.23 37.22
CA VAL A 849 14.99 -17.74 38.34
C VAL A 849 13.54 -17.68 37.90
N ILE A 850 12.69 -18.43 38.60
CA ILE A 850 11.24 -18.45 38.37
C ILE A 850 10.57 -17.67 39.49
N ILE A 851 10.06 -16.47 39.19
CA ILE A 851 9.50 -15.52 40.15
C ILE A 851 8.06 -15.95 40.52
N PRO A 852 7.77 -16.19 41.81
CA PRO A 852 6.43 -16.58 42.26
C PRO A 852 5.37 -15.52 41.96
N GLY A 853 4.24 -15.98 41.43
CA GLY A 853 3.07 -15.12 41.18
C GLY A 853 3.27 -14.10 40.05
N ALA A 854 4.17 -14.39 39.10
CA ALA A 854 4.27 -13.69 37.82
C ALA A 854 3.90 -14.62 36.67
N GLY A 855 3.31 -14.06 35.62
CA GLY A 855 3.09 -14.71 34.34
C GLY A 855 4.14 -14.31 33.32
N HIS A 856 3.72 -14.17 32.07
CA HIS A 856 4.57 -13.85 30.93
C HIS A 856 5.19 -12.45 31.02
N TRP A 857 4.55 -11.51 31.71
CA TRP A 857 4.96 -10.10 31.77
C TRP A 857 5.73 -9.79 33.05
N VAL A 858 6.70 -10.66 33.40
CA VAL A 858 7.45 -10.60 34.66
C VAL A 858 8.07 -9.21 34.95
N ASN A 859 8.44 -8.48 33.90
CA ASN A 859 9.00 -7.13 33.96
C ASN A 859 8.01 -6.06 34.46
N ILE A 860 6.71 -6.22 34.21
CA ILE A 860 5.66 -5.31 34.71
C ILE A 860 4.93 -5.90 35.93
N GLU A 861 4.59 -7.19 35.92
CA GLU A 861 3.88 -7.87 37.01
C GLU A 861 4.68 -7.87 38.33
N LYS A 862 6.00 -8.00 38.25
CA LYS A 862 6.92 -8.04 39.39
C LYS A 862 8.17 -7.19 39.14
N SER A 863 7.99 -5.95 38.69
CA SER A 863 9.07 -5.01 38.32
C SER A 863 10.18 -4.89 39.38
N GLU A 864 9.85 -4.89 40.66
CA GLU A 864 10.83 -4.88 41.77
C GLU A 864 11.74 -6.12 41.76
N LYS A 865 11.15 -7.33 41.68
CA LYS A 865 11.92 -8.57 41.63
C LYS A 865 12.73 -8.69 40.34
N THR A 866 12.16 -8.25 39.23
CA THR A 866 12.85 -8.18 37.95
C THR A 866 14.09 -7.28 38.03
N ALA A 867 13.97 -6.08 38.59
CA ALA A 867 15.11 -5.18 38.80
C ALA A 867 16.18 -5.81 39.69
N GLN A 868 15.78 -6.49 40.77
CA GLN A 868 16.71 -7.21 41.66
C GLN A 868 17.50 -8.29 40.92
N GLU A 869 16.84 -9.08 40.05
CA GLU A 869 17.54 -10.15 39.32
C GLU A 869 18.48 -9.63 38.23
N ILE A 870 18.13 -8.51 37.57
CA ILE A 870 19.04 -7.79 36.66
C ILE A 870 20.26 -7.28 37.43
N LEU A 871 20.05 -6.58 38.56
CA LEU A 871 21.12 -6.01 39.36
C LEU A 871 22.05 -7.05 39.97
N LYS A 872 21.53 -8.22 40.36
CA LYS A 872 22.36 -9.34 40.83
C LYS A 872 23.37 -9.82 39.76
N LEU A 873 22.96 -9.88 38.49
CA LEU A 873 23.88 -10.25 37.42
C LEU A 873 24.83 -9.08 37.09
N ALA A 874 24.29 -7.87 36.95
CA ALA A 874 25.08 -6.68 36.64
C ALA A 874 26.18 -6.45 37.69
N GLY A 875 25.86 -6.48 38.99
CA GLY A 875 26.84 -6.30 40.06
C GLY A 875 27.79 -7.47 40.30
N SER A 876 27.67 -8.57 39.54
CA SER A 876 28.59 -9.72 39.61
C SER A 876 29.76 -9.65 38.63
N LEU A 877 29.73 -8.67 37.73
CA LEU A 877 30.80 -8.34 36.79
C LEU A 877 31.78 -7.35 37.44
#